data_AF-A0A1E3KPC6-F1
#
_entry.id   AF-A0A1E3KPC6-F1
#
_cell.length_a   1.000
_cell.length_b   1.000
_cell.length_c   1.000
_cell.angle_alpha   90.00
_cell.angle_beta   90.00
_cell.angle_gamma   90.00
#
_symmetry.space_group_name_H-M   'P 1'
#
loop_
_entity.id
_entity.type
_entity.pdbx_description
1 polymer ?
#
loop_
_entity_poly.entity_id
_entity_poly.type
_entity_poly.pdbx_seq_one_letter_code
_entity_poly.pdbx_strand_id
1 'polypeptide(L)'
;MQTLTYTIGADKRTLVKDIQDFKINFSGSNYNWVQARQYERSMRQVFVNVKNEDGTPYDLTGCNVWFQGRLPDNTHRVIDAKHGVMIDPVNGQFRFDMPAQAFAVAGSYVQAFFRIMKDGDNLATLEFNLEVLADTVIQGLIPADYITPFEDLYGKLEDVFENADADLKAKLASWETKLTTTLADWTGDYADIQKTVTALNSQLADALQKFADGKVVTPADLSTTLAGSLGTLTNFKASGTTLVDKVVTELTERQINVKWYGAIGDGTSDDSVAINAAIEAASAIKGTVFVPAGKYLLTHDLVFKSNIVFEMDHNAVLYAPGQYFRFDTTTTGYGGGVSNVIVRGGTFAGNYDATSVTNAHADGNAFNGALHHAQHIEFDRVTFHMTTSNSHTLDLGGCDDIYVHDCDFEGMLVRNSREYVEAVQVDYSQLNALTYHDDVQDANLDGLPTINVKVTNNRFVPIYAADGTVKYPAPNPFGEHAAYDSGCPKHLSFIGNTVLDAPKAGGAVLSEAWVHFVSVSDLTIKDNTFKNTTHTANSAIGLYSTDMPLPNYNGTVTGTLESTQEGVEIVDNTFIGFDAAEQTKAIVELLGNKDSGSKDVLLDSNTFIDNLNASFDWSADSGGATAIKLVNYQRAIVINNVADTVNRFLDRPETAITDLAATLTVKNNSLNNVAYVPLVISFADSQQPVINVSNNLLSQVREAMYIKAVKGTVGVEGNAVWYHRTSHLVGSYSNTSITVNSKDASIKNNTVRQSSVAKYPQAFILTSAPTGWSGNTFNGDGLVNTTFSSASNSIMSIVDNTTSAVDLNNYIGPSGYYPLKGGITAWVNGPDDWLKLPIYGYMELTYLNDVVFQQVYGSNNTCYRRLWAGSPKKWTPWTAA
;
A
#
# COMPACT_ATOMS: atom_id res chain seq x y z
N MET A 1 -47.48 -24.05 9.53
CA MET A 1 -46.13 -23.57 9.11
C MET A 1 -46.33 -22.73 7.87
N GLN A 2 -45.75 -21.53 7.84
CA GLN A 2 -46.09 -20.51 6.84
C GLN A 2 -45.03 -20.50 5.75
N THR A 3 -45.46 -20.64 4.50
CA THR A 3 -44.57 -20.66 3.34
C THR A 3 -44.82 -19.41 2.51
N LEU A 4 -43.77 -18.63 2.29
CA LEU A 4 -43.76 -17.45 1.44
C LEU A 4 -43.12 -17.84 0.10
N THR A 5 -43.67 -17.35 -1.01
CA THR A 5 -43.08 -17.59 -2.34
C THR A 5 -42.87 -16.27 -3.05
N TYR A 6 -41.64 -16.04 -3.49
CA TYR A 6 -41.23 -14.81 -4.17
C TYR A 6 -40.75 -15.13 -5.59
N THR A 7 -41.11 -14.26 -6.53
CA THR A 7 -40.58 -14.26 -7.89
C THR A 7 -39.80 -12.97 -8.08
N ILE A 8 -38.47 -13.08 -8.14
CA ILE A 8 -37.56 -11.95 -8.35
C ILE A 8 -37.93 -11.26 -9.66
N GLY A 9 -38.09 -9.94 -9.63
CA GLY A 9 -38.42 -9.11 -10.80
C GLY A 9 -39.93 -8.94 -11.09
N ALA A 10 -40.76 -9.93 -10.76
CA ALA A 10 -42.21 -9.87 -10.93
C ALA A 10 -42.96 -9.26 -9.73
N ASP A 11 -42.37 -9.32 -8.53
CA ASP A 11 -42.96 -8.75 -7.31
C ASP A 11 -42.71 -7.23 -7.22
N LYS A 12 -43.51 -6.48 -7.99
CA LYS A 12 -43.43 -5.00 -8.09
C LYS A 12 -44.47 -4.34 -7.19
N ARG A 13 -44.04 -3.34 -6.42
CA ARG A 13 -44.90 -2.56 -5.51
C ARG A 13 -45.03 -1.10 -5.94
N THR A 14 -46.18 -0.50 -5.62
CA THR A 14 -46.42 0.92 -5.83
C THR A 14 -45.52 1.75 -4.91
N LEU A 15 -44.91 2.80 -5.44
CA LEU A 15 -44.10 3.73 -4.64
C LEU A 15 -44.94 4.36 -3.52
N VAL A 16 -44.38 4.42 -2.31
CA VAL A 16 -45.02 5.10 -1.18
C VAL A 16 -44.94 6.61 -1.42
N LYS A 17 -46.08 7.31 -1.27
CA LYS A 17 -46.18 8.75 -1.55
C LYS A 17 -45.62 9.64 -0.44
N ASP A 18 -45.57 9.13 0.79
CA ASP A 18 -45.06 9.83 1.97
C ASP A 18 -44.09 8.90 2.72
N ILE A 19 -42.82 9.28 2.74
CA ILE A 19 -41.74 8.50 3.38
C ILE A 19 -41.72 8.73 4.90
N GLN A 20 -42.35 9.81 5.40
CA GLN A 20 -42.38 10.16 6.83
C GLN A 20 -43.51 9.43 7.58
N ASP A 21 -44.69 9.24 6.95
CA ASP A 21 -45.78 8.36 7.46
C ASP A 21 -45.81 7.04 6.67
N PHE A 22 -44.68 6.32 6.70
CA PHE A 22 -44.51 5.07 5.96
C PHE A 22 -45.49 4.00 6.45
N LYS A 23 -46.54 3.74 5.64
CA LYS A 23 -47.50 2.65 5.85
C LYS A 23 -47.64 1.83 4.58
N ILE A 24 -47.33 0.55 4.67
CA ILE A 24 -47.48 -0.37 3.56
C ILE A 24 -48.96 -0.77 3.47
N ASN A 25 -49.58 -0.55 2.31
CA ASN A 25 -50.95 -0.99 2.07
C ASN A 25 -50.98 -2.42 1.52
N PHE A 26 -51.42 -3.37 2.33
CA PHE A 26 -51.55 -4.79 1.97
C PHE A 26 -52.95 -5.17 1.44
N SER A 27 -53.81 -4.22 1.04
CA SER A 27 -55.22 -4.47 0.65
C SER A 27 -55.43 -5.26 -0.66
N GLY A 28 -54.37 -5.74 -1.31
CA GLY A 28 -54.43 -6.60 -2.50
C GLY A 28 -54.29 -8.09 -2.11
N SER A 29 -55.07 -8.98 -2.72
CA SER A 29 -55.26 -10.36 -2.24
C SER A 29 -54.10 -11.36 -2.46
N ASN A 30 -52.89 -10.91 -2.81
CA ASN A 30 -51.81 -11.80 -3.28
C ASN A 30 -50.48 -11.69 -2.49
N TYR A 31 -50.45 -11.07 -1.31
CA TYR A 31 -49.19 -10.84 -0.60
C TYR A 31 -48.82 -11.96 0.38
N ASN A 32 -47.52 -12.26 0.43
CA ASN A 32 -46.90 -13.07 1.48
C ASN A 32 -47.18 -12.41 2.85
N TRP A 33 -47.80 -13.15 3.75
CA TRP A 33 -48.20 -12.70 5.09
C TRP A 33 -47.72 -13.71 6.12
N VAL A 34 -47.25 -13.24 7.27
CA VAL A 34 -46.91 -13.97 8.48
C VAL A 34 -47.71 -13.42 9.68
N GLN A 35 -48.27 -14.29 10.51
CA GLN A 35 -48.91 -13.90 11.77
C GLN A 35 -48.41 -14.78 12.91
N ALA A 36 -48.17 -14.16 14.07
CA ALA A 36 -47.74 -14.80 15.31
C ALA A 36 -48.42 -14.12 16.51
N ARG A 37 -48.32 -14.70 17.71
CA ARG A 37 -48.71 -14.05 18.97
C ARG A 37 -47.47 -13.58 19.72
N GLN A 38 -47.61 -12.54 20.55
CA GLN A 38 -46.55 -12.16 21.48
C GLN A 38 -46.09 -13.38 22.29
N TYR A 39 -44.78 -13.45 22.58
CA TYR A 39 -44.14 -14.54 23.34
C TYR A 39 -44.03 -15.90 22.63
N GLU A 40 -44.31 -16.01 21.33
CA GLU A 40 -43.95 -17.20 20.55
C GLU A 40 -42.41 -17.30 20.40
N ARG A 41 -41.73 -17.79 21.45
CA ARG A 41 -40.26 -17.89 21.52
C ARG A 41 -39.72 -18.97 20.58
N SER A 42 -38.84 -18.57 19.66
CA SER A 42 -37.88 -19.39 18.90
C SER A 42 -38.39 -20.63 18.15
N MET A 43 -39.71 -20.76 17.94
CA MET A 43 -40.30 -21.88 17.17
C MET A 43 -41.18 -21.42 16.00
N ARG A 44 -41.28 -20.11 15.75
CA ARG A 44 -42.00 -19.61 14.57
C ARG A 44 -41.08 -19.63 13.35
N GLN A 45 -41.18 -20.71 12.58
CA GLN A 45 -40.41 -20.90 11.36
C GLN A 45 -41.19 -20.39 10.14
N VAL A 46 -40.52 -19.59 9.31
CA VAL A 46 -41.03 -19.13 8.03
C VAL A 46 -40.22 -19.81 6.93
N PHE A 47 -40.88 -20.57 6.07
CA PHE A 47 -40.24 -21.16 4.90
C PHE A 47 -40.41 -20.24 3.71
N VAL A 48 -39.36 -20.09 2.90
CA VAL A 48 -39.35 -19.15 1.79
C VAL A 48 -38.82 -19.84 0.54
N ASN A 49 -39.61 -19.77 -0.54
CA ASN A 49 -39.21 -20.19 -1.87
C ASN A 49 -38.93 -18.96 -2.73
N VAL A 50 -37.80 -18.93 -3.42
CA VAL A 50 -37.39 -17.84 -4.30
C VAL A 50 -37.24 -18.37 -5.73
N LYS A 51 -37.86 -17.68 -6.69
CA LYS A 51 -37.90 -18.05 -8.11
C LYS A 51 -37.47 -16.89 -9.01
N ASN A 52 -36.97 -17.21 -10.19
CA ASN A 52 -36.77 -16.27 -11.30
C ASN A 52 -38.10 -15.90 -11.96
N GLU A 53 -38.13 -14.82 -12.76
CA GLU A 53 -39.33 -14.37 -13.51
C GLU A 53 -39.94 -15.45 -14.40
N ASP A 54 -39.12 -16.36 -14.94
CA ASP A 54 -39.55 -17.50 -15.76
C ASP A 54 -40.15 -18.66 -14.96
N GLY A 55 -40.19 -18.55 -13.63
CA GLY A 55 -40.73 -19.54 -12.70
C GLY A 55 -39.74 -20.62 -12.27
N THR A 56 -38.50 -20.61 -12.77
CA THR A 56 -37.42 -21.53 -12.33
C THR A 56 -36.91 -21.16 -10.92
N PRO A 57 -36.32 -22.11 -10.16
CA PRO A 57 -35.72 -21.80 -8.86
C PRO A 57 -34.57 -20.78 -8.94
N TYR A 58 -34.46 -19.90 -7.95
CA TYR A 58 -33.36 -18.94 -7.82
C TYR A 58 -32.26 -19.50 -6.92
N ASP A 59 -31.03 -19.68 -7.42
CA ASP A 59 -29.93 -20.25 -6.64
C ASP A 59 -29.44 -19.29 -5.54
N LEU A 60 -29.47 -19.76 -4.29
CA LEU A 60 -29.05 -19.05 -3.08
C LEU A 60 -27.70 -19.54 -2.55
N THR A 61 -26.94 -20.33 -3.31
CA THR A 61 -25.65 -20.87 -2.89
C THR A 61 -24.67 -19.76 -2.50
N GLY A 62 -24.10 -19.88 -1.30
CA GLY A 62 -23.19 -18.89 -0.71
C GLY A 62 -23.86 -17.64 -0.15
N CYS A 63 -25.20 -17.55 -0.15
CA CYS A 63 -25.90 -16.41 0.42
C CYS A 63 -26.14 -16.58 1.93
N ASN A 64 -26.24 -15.45 2.63
CA ASN A 64 -26.79 -15.35 3.98
C ASN A 64 -28.13 -14.57 3.91
N VAL A 65 -29.10 -14.91 4.75
CA VAL A 65 -30.41 -14.23 4.78
C VAL A 65 -30.58 -13.54 6.12
N TRP A 66 -30.87 -12.25 6.08
CA TRP A 66 -31.13 -11.45 7.26
C TRP A 66 -32.62 -11.15 7.35
N PHE A 67 -33.21 -11.22 8.54
CA PHE A 67 -34.52 -10.65 8.80
C PHE A 67 -34.35 -9.21 9.30
N GLN A 68 -35.04 -8.27 8.65
CA GLN A 68 -35.06 -6.87 9.04
C GLN A 68 -36.51 -6.41 9.20
N GLY A 69 -36.82 -5.81 10.35
CA GLY A 69 -38.15 -5.29 10.59
C GLY A 69 -38.21 -4.18 11.62
N ARG A 70 -39.19 -3.29 11.46
CA ARG A 70 -39.53 -2.23 12.42
C ARG A 70 -40.84 -2.60 13.11
N LEU A 71 -40.80 -2.66 14.43
CA LEU A 71 -41.90 -3.14 15.26
C LEU A 71 -43.12 -2.19 15.18
N PRO A 72 -44.33 -2.67 15.54
CA PRO A 72 -45.56 -1.87 15.51
C PRO A 72 -45.51 -0.58 16.35
N ASP A 73 -44.64 -0.50 17.37
CA ASP A 73 -44.45 0.70 18.19
C ASP A 73 -43.71 1.84 17.46
N ASN A 74 -43.20 1.57 16.25
CA ASN A 74 -42.45 2.51 15.43
C ASN A 74 -41.14 3.01 16.07
N THR A 75 -40.69 2.42 17.17
CA THR A 75 -39.48 2.81 17.91
C THR A 75 -38.38 1.77 17.80
N HIS A 76 -38.73 0.48 17.90
CA HIS A 76 -37.76 -0.60 17.97
C HIS A 76 -37.60 -1.34 16.64
N ARG A 77 -36.42 -1.93 16.45
CA ARG A 77 -36.03 -2.64 15.23
C ARG A 77 -35.46 -4.02 15.56
N VAL A 78 -35.65 -4.94 14.63
CA VAL A 78 -35.02 -6.26 14.63
C VAL A 78 -34.17 -6.38 13.38
N ILE A 79 -32.88 -6.64 13.57
CA ILE A 79 -31.91 -6.99 12.53
C ILE A 79 -31.26 -8.29 12.94
N ASP A 80 -31.71 -9.39 12.33
CA ASP A 80 -31.28 -10.73 12.66
C ASP A 80 -30.57 -11.37 11.48
N ALA A 81 -29.26 -11.54 11.61
CA ALA A 81 -28.38 -12.16 10.62
C ALA A 81 -28.04 -13.62 10.96
N LYS A 82 -28.57 -14.15 12.08
CA LYS A 82 -28.13 -15.40 12.71
C LYS A 82 -29.08 -16.57 12.44
N HIS A 83 -30.38 -16.30 12.33
CA HIS A 83 -31.40 -17.36 12.34
C HIS A 83 -31.94 -17.77 10.96
N GLY A 84 -31.26 -17.37 9.89
CA GLY A 84 -31.49 -17.89 8.54
C GLY A 84 -30.83 -19.25 8.33
N VAL A 85 -31.58 -20.22 7.81
CA VAL A 85 -31.10 -21.58 7.51
C VAL A 85 -31.41 -21.92 6.06
N MET A 86 -30.38 -22.14 5.25
CA MET A 86 -30.56 -22.63 3.87
C MET A 86 -31.01 -24.09 3.91
N ILE A 87 -32.16 -24.38 3.30
CA ILE A 87 -32.74 -25.73 3.30
C ILE A 87 -32.37 -26.45 2.01
N ASP A 88 -32.54 -25.78 0.87
CA ASP A 88 -32.12 -26.23 -0.45
C ASP A 88 -31.74 -24.99 -1.26
N PRO A 89 -30.49 -24.50 -1.11
CA PRO A 89 -30.09 -23.22 -1.69
C PRO A 89 -30.13 -23.26 -3.22
N VAL A 90 -29.77 -24.39 -3.85
CA VAL A 90 -29.79 -24.55 -5.32
C VAL A 90 -31.22 -24.41 -5.86
N ASN A 91 -32.22 -24.87 -5.11
CA ASN A 91 -33.64 -24.71 -5.47
C ASN A 91 -34.32 -23.48 -4.83
N GLY A 92 -33.53 -22.52 -4.33
CA GLY A 92 -34.04 -21.25 -3.80
C GLY A 92 -34.86 -21.36 -2.53
N GLN A 93 -34.55 -22.31 -1.66
CA GLN A 93 -35.32 -22.58 -0.45
C GLN A 93 -34.52 -22.31 0.81
N PHE A 94 -35.08 -21.46 1.67
CA PHE A 94 -34.55 -21.24 3.02
C PHE A 94 -35.67 -21.23 4.06
N ARG A 95 -35.28 -21.44 5.32
CA ARG A 95 -36.11 -21.31 6.50
C ARG A 95 -35.54 -20.17 7.34
N PHE A 96 -36.40 -19.37 7.93
CA PHE A 96 -36.00 -18.40 8.94
C PHE A 96 -36.69 -18.71 10.26
N ASP A 97 -35.89 -18.89 11.30
CA ASP A 97 -36.38 -19.13 12.66
C ASP A 97 -36.50 -17.77 13.37
N MET A 98 -37.71 -17.25 13.53
CA MET A 98 -37.88 -15.87 14.02
C MET A 98 -37.44 -15.74 15.49
N PRO A 99 -36.65 -14.70 15.84
CA PRO A 99 -36.25 -14.45 17.22
C PRO A 99 -37.45 -14.00 18.05
N ALA A 100 -37.44 -14.26 19.36
CA ALA A 100 -38.54 -13.88 20.25
C ALA A 100 -38.82 -12.35 20.24
N GLN A 101 -37.77 -11.56 20.02
CA GLN A 101 -37.79 -10.11 19.90
C GLN A 101 -38.63 -9.64 18.70
N ALA A 102 -38.78 -10.47 17.66
CA ALA A 102 -39.68 -10.20 16.54
C ALA A 102 -41.18 -10.29 16.92
N PHE A 103 -41.50 -10.68 18.15
CA PHE A 103 -42.87 -10.79 18.65
C PHE A 103 -43.07 -10.00 19.95
N ALA A 104 -42.21 -9.02 20.24
CA ALA A 104 -42.27 -8.27 21.49
C ALA A 104 -43.47 -7.30 21.58
N VAL A 105 -43.92 -6.75 20.45
CA VAL A 105 -44.98 -5.73 20.41
C VAL A 105 -46.14 -6.21 19.55
N ALA A 106 -47.35 -6.16 20.09
CA ALA A 106 -48.57 -6.48 19.35
C ALA A 106 -48.91 -5.39 18.31
N GLY A 107 -49.39 -5.83 17.16
CA GLY A 107 -49.76 -4.97 16.02
C GLY A 107 -49.13 -5.44 14.71
N SER A 108 -49.41 -4.72 13.64
CA SER A 108 -48.77 -4.94 12.34
C SER A 108 -47.41 -4.27 12.33
N TYR A 109 -46.40 -4.98 11.83
CA TYR A 109 -45.08 -4.42 11.59
C TYR A 109 -45.17 -3.21 10.67
N VAL A 110 -44.39 -2.17 10.97
CA VAL A 110 -44.26 -1.00 10.09
C VAL A 110 -43.60 -1.42 8.77
N GLN A 111 -42.63 -2.32 8.85
CA GLN A 111 -41.98 -2.97 7.71
C GLN A 111 -41.35 -4.29 8.16
N ALA A 112 -41.43 -5.34 7.35
CA ALA A 112 -40.77 -6.61 7.60
C ALA A 112 -40.30 -7.25 6.28
N PHE A 113 -39.01 -7.51 6.14
CA PHE A 113 -38.45 -8.15 4.95
C PHE A 113 -37.27 -9.05 5.28
N PHE A 114 -37.03 -10.02 4.40
CA PHE A 114 -35.74 -10.69 4.34
C PHE A 114 -34.81 -9.95 3.39
N ARG A 115 -33.55 -9.85 3.76
CA ARG A 115 -32.47 -9.34 2.91
C ARG A 115 -31.54 -10.48 2.57
N ILE A 116 -31.34 -10.76 1.30
CA ILE A 116 -30.40 -11.76 0.82
C ILE A 116 -29.05 -11.06 0.62
N MET A 117 -28.04 -11.55 1.32
CA MET A 117 -26.68 -11.03 1.32
C MET A 117 -25.74 -12.06 0.70
N LYS A 118 -24.77 -11.63 -0.09
CA LYS A 118 -23.67 -12.49 -0.57
C LYS A 118 -22.39 -11.67 -0.58
N ASP A 119 -21.34 -12.18 0.04
CA ASP A 119 -20.03 -11.51 0.12
C ASP A 119 -20.10 -10.05 0.66
N GLY A 120 -21.08 -9.77 1.54
CA GLY A 120 -21.31 -8.43 2.10
C GLY A 120 -22.25 -7.53 1.28
N ASP A 121 -22.57 -7.93 0.05
CA ASP A 121 -23.46 -7.18 -0.84
C ASP A 121 -24.94 -7.58 -0.71
N ASN A 122 -25.81 -6.60 -0.91
CA ASN A 122 -27.26 -6.78 -0.91
C ASN A 122 -27.75 -7.26 -2.29
N LEU A 123 -28.14 -8.53 -2.38
CA LEU A 123 -28.65 -9.12 -3.62
C LEU A 123 -30.14 -8.81 -3.85
N ALA A 124 -30.99 -9.00 -2.83
CA ALA A 124 -32.43 -8.82 -2.96
C ALA A 124 -33.12 -8.59 -1.61
N THR A 125 -34.29 -7.98 -1.63
CA THR A 125 -35.17 -7.83 -0.45
C THR A 125 -36.54 -8.46 -0.71
N LEU A 126 -36.98 -9.32 0.20
CA LEU A 126 -38.22 -10.10 0.13
C LEU A 126 -39.16 -9.64 1.24
N GLU A 127 -40.06 -8.70 0.93
CA GLU A 127 -40.93 -8.07 1.93
C GLU A 127 -42.22 -8.89 2.16
N PHE A 128 -42.76 -8.86 3.37
CA PHE A 128 -44.03 -9.51 3.72
C PHE A 128 -44.78 -8.74 4.81
N ASN A 129 -46.08 -8.99 4.93
CA ASN A 129 -46.85 -8.49 6.07
C ASN A 129 -46.51 -9.36 7.30
N LEU A 130 -46.16 -8.75 8.44
CA LEU A 130 -45.97 -9.46 9.70
C LEU A 130 -46.89 -8.87 10.78
N GLU A 131 -47.74 -9.70 11.36
CA GLU A 131 -48.69 -9.29 12.40
C GLU A 131 -48.49 -10.05 13.70
N VAL A 132 -48.47 -9.31 14.80
CA VAL A 132 -48.31 -9.86 16.14
C VAL A 132 -49.59 -9.66 16.95
N LEU A 133 -50.24 -10.75 17.32
CA LEU A 133 -51.42 -10.73 18.18
C LEU A 133 -51.02 -10.46 19.63
N ALA A 134 -51.80 -9.64 20.34
CA ALA A 134 -51.56 -9.38 21.76
C ALA A 134 -51.71 -10.64 22.61
N ASP A 135 -50.82 -10.83 23.58
CA ASP A 135 -50.98 -11.82 24.65
C ASP A 135 -51.23 -11.09 25.97
N THR A 136 -52.33 -11.42 26.63
CA THR A 136 -52.73 -10.80 27.91
C THR A 136 -52.42 -11.68 29.12
N VAL A 137 -51.91 -12.88 28.89
CA VAL A 137 -51.65 -13.90 29.92
C VAL A 137 -50.19 -13.87 30.37
N ILE A 138 -49.25 -13.69 29.44
CA ILE A 138 -47.81 -13.63 29.72
C ILE A 138 -47.34 -12.17 29.66
N GLN A 139 -46.55 -11.74 30.65
CA GLN A 139 -45.99 -10.38 30.72
C GLN A 139 -44.46 -10.47 30.91
N GLY A 140 -43.70 -9.52 30.31
CA GLY A 140 -42.30 -9.29 30.69
C GLY A 140 -41.26 -9.27 29.58
N LEU A 141 -41.63 -9.35 28.30
CA LEU A 141 -40.67 -9.08 27.21
C LEU A 141 -40.66 -7.58 26.94
N ILE A 142 -39.56 -6.91 27.25
CA ILE A 142 -39.38 -5.47 27.03
C ILE A 142 -38.93 -5.28 25.58
N PRO A 143 -39.66 -4.49 24.75
CA PRO A 143 -39.20 -4.14 23.42
C PRO A 143 -37.84 -3.43 23.50
N ALA A 144 -36.88 -3.88 22.70
CA ALA A 144 -35.57 -3.29 22.55
C ALA A 144 -35.08 -3.51 21.11
N ASP A 145 -34.11 -2.72 20.67
CA ASP A 145 -33.41 -3.00 19.42
C ASP A 145 -32.66 -4.33 19.56
N TYR A 146 -32.84 -5.22 18.59
CA TYR A 146 -32.20 -6.54 18.58
C TYR A 146 -31.36 -6.66 17.30
N ILE A 147 -30.04 -6.55 17.46
CA ILE A 147 -29.08 -6.46 16.35
C ILE A 147 -28.00 -7.53 16.56
N THR A 148 -28.17 -8.71 15.95
CA THR A 148 -27.32 -9.87 16.25
C THR A 148 -25.81 -9.65 16.00
N PRO A 149 -25.37 -8.88 14.97
CA PRO A 149 -23.94 -8.60 14.80
C PRO A 149 -23.31 -7.84 15.98
N PHE A 150 -24.08 -7.00 16.67
CA PHE A 150 -23.61 -6.25 17.84
C PHE A 150 -23.61 -7.12 19.10
N GLU A 151 -24.65 -7.93 19.29
CA GLU A 151 -24.75 -8.87 20.42
C GLU A 151 -23.62 -9.91 20.42
N ASP A 152 -23.23 -10.44 19.24
CA ASP A 152 -22.11 -11.39 19.14
C ASP A 152 -20.75 -10.73 19.47
N LEU A 153 -20.60 -9.43 19.20
CA LEU A 153 -19.41 -8.64 19.58
C LEU A 153 -19.37 -8.36 21.09
N TYR A 154 -20.52 -8.05 21.69
CA TYR A 154 -20.67 -7.85 23.13
C TYR A 154 -20.36 -9.13 23.92
N GLY A 155 -20.89 -10.28 23.49
CA GLY A 155 -20.61 -11.58 24.14
C GLY A 155 -19.14 -11.96 24.11
N LYS A 156 -18.44 -11.73 22.99
CA LYS A 156 -16.97 -11.94 22.92
C LYS A 156 -16.20 -11.07 23.91
N LEU A 157 -16.66 -9.84 24.15
CA LEU A 157 -16.05 -8.94 25.11
C LEU A 157 -16.32 -9.41 26.55
N GLU A 158 -17.53 -9.89 26.84
CA GLU A 158 -17.92 -10.45 28.14
C GLU A 158 -17.10 -11.70 28.49
N ASP A 159 -16.92 -12.62 27.54
CA ASP A 159 -16.07 -13.83 27.71
C ASP A 159 -14.63 -13.48 28.09
N VAL A 160 -14.08 -12.41 27.51
CA VAL A 160 -12.72 -11.93 27.83
C VAL A 160 -12.68 -11.36 29.26
N PHE A 161 -13.71 -10.63 29.67
CA PHE A 161 -13.76 -10.05 31.02
C PHE A 161 -13.96 -11.11 32.11
N GLU A 162 -14.79 -12.12 31.88
CA GLU A 162 -15.07 -13.16 32.88
C GLU A 162 -13.87 -14.07 33.14
N ASN A 163 -13.07 -14.37 32.11
CA ASN A 163 -11.95 -15.31 32.22
C ASN A 163 -10.62 -14.67 32.65
N ALA A 164 -10.51 -13.34 32.59
CA ALA A 164 -9.26 -12.63 32.87
C ALA A 164 -8.69 -12.86 34.29
N ASP A 165 -9.55 -12.91 35.32
CA ASP A 165 -9.12 -13.15 36.70
C ASP A 165 -8.65 -14.59 36.94
N ALA A 166 -9.32 -15.56 36.32
CA ALA A 166 -8.95 -16.97 36.41
C ALA A 166 -7.61 -17.23 35.73
N ASP A 167 -7.38 -16.66 34.55
CA ASP A 167 -6.12 -16.77 33.82
C ASP A 167 -4.95 -16.11 34.55
N LEU A 168 -5.19 -14.94 35.16
CA LEU A 168 -4.17 -14.27 35.97
C LEU A 168 -3.80 -15.11 37.20
N LYS A 169 -4.80 -15.69 37.90
CA LYS A 169 -4.58 -16.59 39.04
C LYS A 169 -3.87 -17.88 38.64
N ALA A 170 -4.23 -18.47 37.51
CA ALA A 170 -3.58 -19.67 36.99
C ALA A 170 -2.10 -19.39 36.64
N LYS A 171 -1.81 -18.23 36.04
CA LYS A 171 -0.43 -17.80 35.78
C LYS A 171 0.34 -17.55 37.08
N LEU A 172 -0.26 -16.89 38.06
CA LEU A 172 0.37 -16.66 39.36
C LEU A 172 0.68 -17.97 40.09
N ALA A 173 -0.26 -18.92 40.10
CA ALA A 173 -0.07 -20.25 40.69
C ALA A 173 0.99 -21.07 39.94
N SER A 174 1.05 -20.97 38.61
CA SER A 174 2.12 -21.57 37.81
C SER A 174 3.49 -20.99 38.20
N TRP A 175 3.55 -19.68 38.43
CA TRP A 175 4.77 -18.99 38.81
C TRP A 175 5.22 -19.35 40.23
N GLU A 176 4.29 -19.42 41.18
CA GLU A 176 4.55 -19.87 42.54
C GLU A 176 5.01 -21.33 42.60
N THR A 177 4.42 -22.20 41.78
CA THR A 177 4.85 -23.60 41.65
C THR A 177 6.26 -23.67 41.09
N LYS A 178 6.56 -22.92 40.01
CA LYS A 178 7.91 -22.87 39.43
C LYS A 178 8.94 -22.38 40.44
N LEU A 179 8.64 -21.29 41.16
CA LEU A 179 9.52 -20.73 42.18
C LEU A 179 9.78 -21.74 43.30
N THR A 180 8.73 -22.42 43.77
CA THR A 180 8.84 -23.41 44.85
C THR A 180 9.63 -24.64 44.41
N THR A 181 9.38 -25.15 43.20
CA THR A 181 10.14 -26.27 42.63
C THR A 181 11.60 -25.91 42.43
N THR A 182 11.91 -24.75 41.85
CA THR A 182 13.30 -24.30 41.68
C THR A 182 14.02 -24.16 43.03
N LEU A 183 13.34 -23.63 44.05
CA LEU A 183 13.93 -23.52 45.38
C LEU A 183 14.15 -24.90 46.03
N ALA A 184 13.25 -25.85 45.82
CA ALA A 184 13.38 -27.23 46.28
C ALA A 184 14.51 -27.97 45.55
N ASP A 185 14.63 -27.79 44.23
CA ASP A 185 15.70 -28.34 43.41
C ASP A 185 17.06 -27.80 43.88
N TRP A 186 17.19 -26.48 44.07
CA TRP A 186 18.42 -25.88 44.61
C TRP A 186 18.77 -26.39 46.01
N THR A 187 17.77 -26.65 46.84
CA THR A 187 17.98 -27.20 48.19
C THR A 187 18.40 -28.67 48.12
N GLY A 188 17.82 -29.44 47.18
CA GLY A 188 18.19 -30.82 46.88
C GLY A 188 19.62 -30.92 46.34
N ASP A 189 19.96 -30.09 45.36
CA ASP A 189 21.29 -29.95 44.80
C ASP A 189 22.31 -29.61 45.89
N TYR A 190 21.99 -28.67 46.78
CA TYR A 190 22.84 -28.34 47.92
C TYR A 190 23.03 -29.56 48.85
N ALA A 191 21.97 -30.31 49.15
CA ALA A 191 22.07 -31.51 49.99
C ALA A 191 22.89 -32.63 49.34
N ASP A 192 22.77 -32.82 48.02
CA ASP A 192 23.51 -33.84 47.29
C ASP A 192 24.97 -33.44 47.04
N ILE A 193 25.25 -32.14 46.87
CA ILE A 193 26.60 -31.59 46.92
C ILE A 193 27.22 -31.86 48.29
N GLN A 194 26.48 -31.64 49.39
CA GLN A 194 26.99 -31.92 50.74
C GLN A 194 27.26 -33.43 50.95
N LYS A 195 26.40 -34.32 50.45
CA LYS A 195 26.67 -35.78 50.48
C LYS A 195 27.90 -36.14 49.68
N THR A 196 28.07 -35.55 48.50
CA THR A 196 29.23 -35.77 47.62
C THR A 196 30.51 -35.29 48.27
N VAL A 197 30.50 -34.09 48.85
CA VAL A 197 31.63 -33.54 49.62
C VAL A 197 31.97 -34.42 50.81
N THR A 198 30.96 -34.94 51.53
CA THR A 198 31.17 -35.85 52.66
C THR A 198 31.79 -37.19 52.21
N ALA A 199 31.27 -37.77 51.13
CA ALA A 199 31.79 -39.02 50.57
C ALA A 199 33.22 -38.86 50.04
N LEU A 200 33.51 -37.77 49.33
CA LEU A 200 34.84 -37.43 48.86
C LEU A 200 35.81 -37.20 50.02
N ASN A 201 35.39 -36.50 51.08
CA ASN A 201 36.21 -36.33 52.28
C ASN A 201 36.51 -37.66 52.96
N SER A 202 35.54 -38.58 53.03
CA SER A 202 35.76 -39.93 53.58
C SER A 202 36.70 -40.76 52.71
N GLN A 203 36.55 -40.69 51.39
CA GLN A 203 37.42 -41.40 50.44
C GLN A 203 38.84 -40.82 50.43
N LEU A 204 38.97 -39.49 50.56
CA LEU A 204 40.25 -38.81 50.71
C LEU A 204 40.92 -39.20 52.02
N ALA A 205 40.18 -39.26 53.13
CA ALA A 205 40.71 -39.72 54.40
C ALA A 205 41.19 -41.19 54.33
N ASP A 206 40.42 -42.05 53.68
CA ASP A 206 40.78 -43.47 53.50
C ASP A 206 41.98 -43.65 52.56
N ALA A 207 42.09 -42.84 51.51
CA ALA A 207 43.24 -42.79 50.62
C ALA A 207 44.50 -42.24 51.32
N LEU A 208 44.37 -41.19 52.14
CA LEU A 208 45.45 -40.66 52.98
C LEU A 208 45.91 -41.67 54.03
N GLN A 209 44.99 -42.40 54.65
CA GLN A 209 45.32 -43.48 55.60
C GLN A 209 46.06 -44.63 54.92
N LYS A 210 45.60 -45.05 53.72
CA LYS A 210 46.30 -46.06 52.90
C LYS A 210 47.70 -45.62 52.48
N PHE A 211 47.90 -44.32 52.25
CA PHE A 211 49.21 -43.72 51.98
C PHE A 211 50.10 -43.71 53.24
N ALA A 212 49.56 -43.37 54.41
CA ALA A 212 50.25 -43.43 55.69
C ALA A 212 50.65 -44.87 56.09
N ASP A 213 49.87 -45.86 55.67
CA ASP A 213 50.12 -47.29 55.87
C ASP A 213 51.05 -47.92 54.80
N GLY A 214 51.59 -47.11 53.87
CA GLY A 214 52.59 -47.53 52.90
C GLY A 214 52.09 -48.37 51.71
N LYS A 215 50.80 -48.29 51.35
CA LYS A 215 50.21 -49.04 50.22
C LYS A 215 49.81 -48.12 49.06
N VAL A 216 50.01 -48.59 47.81
CA VAL A 216 49.71 -47.85 46.56
C VAL A 216 48.29 -48.18 46.06
N VAL A 217 47.49 -47.16 45.73
CA VAL A 217 46.14 -47.28 45.14
C VAL A 217 46.24 -47.61 43.63
N THR A 218 45.42 -48.54 43.12
CA THR A 218 45.53 -49.02 41.72
C THR A 218 44.38 -48.56 40.80
N PRO A 219 44.61 -48.43 39.48
CA PRO A 219 43.59 -47.99 38.51
C PRO A 219 42.36 -48.90 38.37
N ALA A 220 42.47 -50.18 38.73
CA ALA A 220 41.38 -51.16 38.60
C ALA A 220 40.26 -50.94 39.64
N ASP A 221 40.61 -50.36 40.80
CA ASP A 221 39.66 -50.08 41.88
C ASP A 221 38.71 -48.91 41.54
N LEU A 222 39.05 -48.13 40.50
CA LEU A 222 38.27 -46.95 40.08
C LEU A 222 37.23 -47.28 38.99
N SER A 223 37.44 -48.33 38.19
CA SER A 223 36.62 -48.58 36.99
C SER A 223 35.33 -49.37 37.25
N THR A 224 35.27 -50.17 38.30
CA THR A 224 34.13 -51.08 38.59
C THR A 224 32.96 -50.36 39.26
N THR A 225 33.21 -49.25 39.94
CA THR A 225 32.21 -48.51 40.72
C THR A 225 31.35 -47.56 39.87
N LEU A 226 31.82 -47.14 38.69
CA LEU A 226 31.15 -46.16 37.82
C LEU A 226 30.06 -46.76 36.92
N ALA A 227 30.18 -48.04 36.55
CA ALA A 227 29.30 -48.67 35.56
C ALA A 227 27.91 -49.04 36.10
N GLY A 228 27.77 -49.27 37.41
CA GLY A 228 26.50 -49.66 38.05
C GLY A 228 25.47 -48.53 38.18
N SER A 229 25.90 -47.27 38.05
CA SER A 229 25.09 -46.09 38.39
C SER A 229 24.49 -45.37 37.17
N LEU A 230 24.94 -45.67 35.94
CA LEU A 230 24.72 -44.83 34.75
C LEU A 230 23.97 -45.52 33.58
N GLY A 231 23.60 -46.80 33.68
CA GLY A 231 22.84 -47.53 32.64
C GLY A 231 23.66 -47.93 31.38
N THR A 232 23.01 -48.54 30.38
CA THR A 232 23.69 -49.16 29.23
C THR A 232 23.97 -48.17 28.09
N LEU A 233 25.25 -47.85 27.95
CA LEU A 233 25.97 -46.99 26.99
C LEU A 233 25.69 -47.11 25.48
N THR A 234 24.98 -48.14 25.06
CA THR A 234 24.79 -48.50 23.65
C THR A 234 23.63 -47.76 22.98
N ASN A 235 22.85 -47.00 23.75
CA ASN A 235 21.66 -46.30 23.26
C ASN A 235 21.88 -44.79 22.94
N PHE A 236 23.08 -44.24 23.15
CA PHE A 236 23.46 -42.84 22.81
C PHE A 236 24.12 -42.73 21.42
N LYS A 237 24.05 -41.56 20.75
CA LYS A 237 24.70 -41.32 19.44
C LYS A 237 26.19 -41.70 19.44
N ALA A 238 26.69 -42.13 18.29
CA ALA A 238 27.92 -42.92 18.17
C ALA A 238 29.25 -42.13 18.22
N SER A 239 29.24 -40.82 18.48
CA SER A 239 30.46 -40.03 18.67
C SER A 239 30.79 -39.89 20.15
N GLY A 240 32.09 -39.86 20.47
CA GLY A 240 32.58 -39.95 21.84
C GLY A 240 32.86 -41.39 22.27
N THR A 241 33.93 -41.57 23.05
CA THR A 241 34.41 -42.91 23.45
C THR A 241 34.00 -43.26 24.88
N THR A 242 33.40 -42.32 25.62
CA THR A 242 33.00 -42.48 27.03
C THR A 242 31.50 -42.25 27.28
N LEU A 243 31.02 -42.61 28.47
CA LEU A 243 29.63 -42.45 28.92
C LEU A 243 29.21 -41.01 29.16
N VAL A 244 30.16 -40.17 29.57
CA VAL A 244 29.92 -38.73 29.76
C VAL A 244 29.74 -38.04 28.41
N ASP A 245 30.57 -38.37 27.40
CA ASP A 245 30.47 -37.79 26.05
C ASP A 245 29.08 -38.02 25.45
N LYS A 246 28.60 -39.25 25.57
CA LYS A 246 27.34 -39.73 25.03
C LYS A 246 26.10 -39.05 25.63
N VAL A 247 26.09 -38.80 26.94
CA VAL A 247 25.01 -38.10 27.65
C VAL A 247 25.05 -36.59 27.39
N VAL A 248 26.25 -36.02 27.30
CA VAL A 248 26.43 -34.61 26.94
C VAL A 248 25.95 -34.36 25.52
N THR A 249 26.23 -35.24 24.54
CA THR A 249 25.73 -35.17 23.15
C THR A 249 24.20 -35.10 23.07
N GLU A 250 23.48 -35.88 23.87
CA GLU A 250 22.01 -35.88 23.95
C GLU A 250 21.44 -34.53 24.49
N LEU A 251 22.13 -33.88 25.42
CA LEU A 251 21.72 -32.57 25.96
C LEU A 251 22.23 -31.37 25.14
N THR A 252 23.19 -31.61 24.24
CA THR A 252 23.75 -30.60 23.34
C THR A 252 23.01 -30.52 22.01
N GLU A 253 22.20 -31.50 21.60
CA GLU A 253 21.29 -31.36 20.43
C GLU A 253 20.09 -30.42 20.66
N ARG A 254 20.16 -29.56 21.69
CA ARG A 254 19.25 -28.44 21.89
C ARG A 254 19.49 -27.29 20.90
N GLN A 255 20.72 -27.11 20.38
CA GLN A 255 21.12 -26.29 19.22
C GLN A 255 22.53 -26.77 18.76
N ILE A 256 22.87 -26.80 17.46
CA ILE A 256 24.22 -27.10 16.94
C ILE A 256 25.13 -25.86 17.09
N ASN A 257 26.04 -25.87 18.06
CA ASN A 257 26.96 -24.75 18.28
C ASN A 257 28.17 -24.83 17.34
N VAL A 258 28.48 -23.74 16.62
CA VAL A 258 29.63 -23.67 15.69
C VAL A 258 30.99 -23.95 16.36
N LYS A 259 31.12 -23.69 17.67
CA LYS A 259 32.35 -23.98 18.42
C LYS A 259 32.66 -25.48 18.50
N TRP A 260 31.65 -26.36 18.39
CA TRP A 260 31.87 -27.81 18.39
C TRP A 260 32.57 -28.31 17.12
N TYR A 261 32.51 -27.52 16.06
CA TYR A 261 33.14 -27.80 14.77
C TYR A 261 34.50 -27.09 14.63
N GLY A 262 34.96 -26.41 15.69
CA GLY A 262 36.28 -25.80 15.76
C GLY A 262 36.32 -24.28 15.53
N ALA A 263 35.18 -23.61 15.44
CA ALA A 263 35.16 -22.14 15.31
C ALA A 263 35.75 -21.48 16.58
N ILE A 264 36.58 -20.45 16.43
CA ILE A 264 37.30 -19.77 17.51
C ILE A 264 36.68 -18.41 17.81
N GLY A 265 36.23 -17.65 16.80
CA GLY A 265 35.55 -16.37 16.98
C GLY A 265 36.40 -15.24 17.59
N ASP A 266 37.71 -15.24 17.30
CA ASP A 266 38.69 -14.25 17.78
C ASP A 266 38.97 -13.10 16.78
N GLY A 267 38.39 -13.16 15.58
CA GLY A 267 38.55 -12.19 14.49
C GLY A 267 39.81 -12.37 13.64
N THR A 268 40.60 -13.42 13.88
CA THR A 268 41.88 -13.69 13.21
C THR A 268 42.02 -15.11 12.68
N SER A 269 41.42 -16.09 13.36
CA SER A 269 41.39 -17.49 12.95
C SER A 269 40.28 -17.70 11.89
N ASP A 270 40.57 -18.44 10.82
CA ASP A 270 39.56 -18.73 9.81
C ASP A 270 38.53 -19.75 10.33
N ASP A 271 37.30 -19.27 10.51
CA ASP A 271 36.18 -20.03 11.05
C ASP A 271 35.26 -20.61 9.95
N SER A 272 35.55 -20.35 8.67
CA SER A 272 34.68 -20.72 7.53
C SER A 272 34.36 -22.21 7.50
N VAL A 273 35.38 -23.06 7.65
CA VAL A 273 35.22 -24.53 7.59
C VAL A 273 34.36 -25.05 8.74
N ALA A 274 34.58 -24.53 9.95
CA ALA A 274 33.85 -24.94 11.14
C ALA A 274 32.37 -24.54 11.06
N ILE A 275 32.08 -23.30 10.62
CA ILE A 275 30.72 -22.81 10.50
C ILE A 275 29.96 -23.54 9.39
N ASN A 276 30.57 -23.76 8.22
CA ASN A 276 29.95 -24.54 7.15
C ASN A 276 29.70 -26.00 7.58
N ALA A 277 30.61 -26.62 8.34
CA ALA A 277 30.39 -27.97 8.86
C ALA A 277 29.21 -28.03 9.86
N ALA A 278 29.03 -26.98 10.67
CA ALA A 278 27.88 -26.86 11.57
C ALA A 278 26.56 -26.70 10.79
N ILE A 279 26.56 -25.91 9.70
CA ILE A 279 25.41 -25.76 8.80
C ILE A 279 25.01 -27.10 8.16
N GLU A 280 25.98 -27.84 7.63
CA GLU A 280 25.73 -29.16 7.03
C GLU A 280 25.13 -30.14 8.05
N ALA A 281 25.70 -30.18 9.26
CA ALA A 281 25.20 -31.03 10.33
C ALA A 281 23.78 -30.64 10.76
N ALA A 282 23.47 -29.33 10.80
CA ALA A 282 22.14 -28.85 11.15
C ALA A 282 21.12 -29.19 10.08
N SER A 283 21.45 -28.99 8.80
CA SER A 283 20.59 -29.36 7.67
C SER A 283 20.23 -30.85 7.70
N ALA A 284 21.19 -31.72 8.01
CA ALA A 284 20.97 -33.17 8.10
C ALA A 284 19.92 -33.58 9.16
N ILE A 285 19.72 -32.76 10.21
CA ILE A 285 18.75 -33.01 11.27
C ILE A 285 17.61 -31.99 11.32
N LYS A 286 17.55 -31.06 10.34
CA LYS A 286 16.64 -29.91 10.32
C LYS A 286 16.71 -29.05 11.60
N GLY A 287 17.92 -28.82 12.08
CA GLY A 287 18.21 -28.23 13.38
C GLY A 287 18.57 -26.75 13.33
N THR A 288 18.84 -26.19 14.51
CA THR A 288 19.30 -24.81 14.67
C THR A 288 20.83 -24.78 14.76
N VAL A 289 21.51 -23.97 13.96
CA VAL A 289 22.91 -23.57 14.18
C VAL A 289 22.90 -22.40 15.16
N PHE A 290 23.73 -22.46 16.20
CA PHE A 290 23.96 -21.36 17.12
C PHE A 290 25.39 -20.82 17.01
N VAL A 291 25.51 -19.51 16.82
CA VAL A 291 26.77 -18.77 16.79
C VAL A 291 26.86 -17.90 18.05
N PRO A 292 27.70 -18.28 19.03
CA PRO A 292 27.90 -17.48 20.24
C PRO A 292 28.53 -16.11 19.91
N ALA A 293 28.45 -15.17 20.86
CA ALA A 293 29.16 -13.89 20.78
C ALA A 293 30.64 -14.07 20.40
N GLY A 294 31.16 -13.19 19.53
CA GLY A 294 32.52 -13.27 19.03
C GLY A 294 32.64 -12.73 17.60
N LYS A 295 33.87 -12.55 17.12
CA LYS A 295 34.13 -12.11 15.75
C LYS A 295 34.70 -13.28 14.96
N TYR A 296 33.98 -13.78 13.96
CA TYR A 296 34.36 -14.96 13.20
C TYR A 296 34.90 -14.52 11.84
N LEU A 297 36.21 -14.67 11.62
CA LEU A 297 36.81 -14.35 10.33
C LEU A 297 36.45 -15.46 9.35
N LEU A 298 35.85 -15.12 8.21
CA LEU A 298 35.64 -16.06 7.12
C LEU A 298 36.54 -15.71 5.94
N THR A 299 37.40 -16.65 5.53
CA THR A 299 38.22 -16.53 4.31
C THR A 299 37.69 -17.37 3.14
N HIS A 300 36.50 -17.96 3.32
CA HIS A 300 35.75 -18.67 2.28
C HIS A 300 34.26 -18.32 2.42
N ASP A 301 33.50 -18.56 1.36
CA ASP A 301 32.05 -18.36 1.34
C ASP A 301 31.33 -19.14 2.46
N LEU A 302 30.28 -18.52 2.99
CA LEU A 302 29.33 -19.16 3.88
C LEU A 302 28.23 -19.82 3.04
N VAL A 303 28.07 -21.14 3.12
CA VAL A 303 27.14 -21.87 2.25
C VAL A 303 25.95 -22.37 3.08
N PHE A 304 24.81 -21.72 2.92
CA PHE A 304 23.57 -22.13 3.58
C PHE A 304 23.01 -23.42 2.99
N LYS A 305 22.27 -24.17 3.81
CA LYS A 305 21.58 -25.41 3.44
C LYS A 305 20.15 -25.37 3.97
N SER A 306 19.27 -26.16 3.34
CA SER A 306 17.84 -26.12 3.62
C SER A 306 17.48 -26.60 5.03
N ASN A 307 16.32 -26.15 5.51
CA ASN A 307 15.68 -26.61 6.75
C ASN A 307 16.46 -26.29 8.03
N ILE A 308 17.06 -25.10 8.13
CA ILE A 308 17.81 -24.71 9.32
C ILE A 308 17.33 -23.37 9.89
N VAL A 309 17.55 -23.18 11.18
CA VAL A 309 17.59 -21.86 11.78
C VAL A 309 19.05 -21.52 12.06
N PHE A 310 19.56 -20.43 11.52
CA PHE A 310 20.89 -19.92 11.80
C PHE A 310 20.78 -18.75 12.78
N GLU A 311 21.00 -19.04 14.05
CA GLU A 311 20.80 -18.12 15.16
C GLU A 311 22.13 -17.60 15.69
N MET A 312 22.29 -16.29 15.67
CA MET A 312 23.46 -15.61 16.17
C MET A 312 23.14 -14.87 17.46
N ASP A 313 24.06 -14.94 18.42
CA ASP A 313 24.09 -13.96 19.51
C ASP A 313 24.15 -12.54 18.93
N HIS A 314 23.50 -11.58 19.59
CA HIS A 314 23.49 -10.18 19.15
C HIS A 314 24.91 -9.60 18.94
N ASN A 315 25.91 -10.07 19.69
CA ASN A 315 27.30 -9.63 19.58
C ASN A 315 28.17 -10.56 18.72
N ALA A 316 27.57 -11.50 17.97
CA ALA A 316 28.29 -12.30 16.99
C ALA A 316 28.45 -11.52 15.68
N VAL A 317 29.68 -11.47 15.16
CA VAL A 317 30.01 -10.81 13.90
C VAL A 317 30.65 -11.84 12.97
N LEU A 318 29.98 -12.19 11.88
CA LEU A 318 30.58 -12.91 10.76
C LEU A 318 31.33 -11.89 9.89
N TYR A 319 32.64 -11.83 10.08
CA TYR A 319 33.53 -10.88 9.40
C TYR A 319 34.14 -11.54 8.18
N ALA A 320 33.61 -11.23 7.00
CA ALA A 320 33.91 -11.93 5.77
C ALA A 320 34.12 -10.94 4.60
N PRO A 321 35.12 -10.03 4.71
CA PRO A 321 35.39 -9.08 3.64
C PRO A 321 35.71 -9.84 2.34
N GLY A 322 34.99 -9.52 1.28
CA GLY A 322 35.22 -10.10 -0.04
C GLY A 322 34.68 -11.52 -0.21
N GLN A 323 33.82 -12.02 0.68
CA GLN A 323 33.22 -13.37 0.54
C GLN A 323 31.75 -13.30 0.12
N TYR A 324 31.17 -14.44 -0.22
CA TYR A 324 29.73 -14.60 -0.42
C TYR A 324 29.06 -15.37 0.71
N PHE A 325 27.79 -15.08 1.00
CA PHE A 325 26.91 -16.02 1.68
C PHE A 325 25.85 -16.55 0.70
N ARG A 326 25.89 -17.86 0.46
CA ARG A 326 25.28 -18.48 -0.72
C ARG A 326 24.12 -19.40 -0.35
N PHE A 327 23.05 -19.32 -1.14
CA PHE A 327 21.89 -20.20 -1.14
C PHE A 327 21.79 -20.84 -2.53
N ASP A 328 22.58 -21.89 -2.71
CA ASP A 328 22.81 -22.49 -4.02
C ASP A 328 21.57 -23.22 -4.56
N THR A 329 21.40 -23.15 -5.87
CA THR A 329 20.43 -23.97 -6.59
C THR A 329 20.94 -25.41 -6.78
N THR A 330 20.01 -26.35 -6.92
CA THR A 330 20.29 -27.74 -7.35
C THR A 330 19.48 -28.16 -8.57
N THR A 331 18.33 -27.53 -8.81
CA THR A 331 17.46 -27.76 -9.97
C THR A 331 16.83 -26.44 -10.44
N THR A 332 16.24 -26.44 -11.64
CA THR A 332 15.39 -25.33 -12.10
C THR A 332 14.07 -25.24 -11.30
N GLY A 333 13.37 -24.11 -11.41
CA GLY A 333 12.07 -23.89 -10.80
C GLY A 333 12.12 -23.24 -9.41
N TYR A 334 11.01 -22.61 -9.00
CA TYR A 334 10.82 -22.19 -7.62
C TYR A 334 10.99 -23.37 -6.65
N GLY A 335 11.80 -23.18 -5.61
CA GLY A 335 12.16 -24.25 -4.67
C GLY A 335 13.26 -25.19 -5.19
N GLY A 336 13.87 -24.90 -6.35
CA GLY A 336 15.01 -25.63 -6.88
C GLY A 336 16.32 -25.41 -6.12
N GLY A 337 16.39 -24.36 -5.30
CA GLY A 337 17.51 -24.06 -4.41
C GLY A 337 17.22 -24.28 -2.93
N VAL A 338 18.07 -23.66 -2.10
CA VAL A 338 17.97 -23.76 -0.64
C VAL A 338 16.61 -23.27 -0.16
N SER A 339 16.01 -23.98 0.78
CA SER A 339 14.66 -23.66 1.28
C SER A 339 14.49 -23.82 2.78
N ASN A 340 13.52 -23.11 3.35
CA ASN A 340 13.17 -23.15 4.77
C ASN A 340 14.36 -22.76 5.67
N VAL A 341 14.86 -21.55 5.49
CA VAL A 341 15.99 -21.03 6.28
C VAL A 341 15.59 -19.75 7.00
N ILE A 342 15.83 -19.70 8.32
CA ILE A 342 15.70 -18.47 9.10
C ILE A 342 17.09 -18.06 9.58
N VAL A 343 17.56 -16.88 9.19
CA VAL A 343 18.80 -16.28 9.68
C VAL A 343 18.43 -15.16 10.64
N ARG A 344 18.89 -15.23 11.89
CA ARG A 344 18.48 -14.25 12.90
C ARG A 344 19.58 -13.79 13.85
N GLY A 345 19.56 -12.51 14.19
CA GLY A 345 20.51 -11.88 15.09
C GLY A 345 21.88 -11.59 14.44
N GLY A 346 22.81 -11.08 15.25
CA GLY A 346 24.21 -10.87 14.85
C GLY A 346 24.44 -9.89 13.70
N THR A 347 25.68 -9.90 13.19
CA THR A 347 26.14 -9.01 12.13
C THR A 347 26.85 -9.78 11.02
N PHE A 348 26.44 -9.58 9.77
CA PHE A 348 27.20 -9.92 8.57
C PHE A 348 28.04 -8.70 8.20
N ALA A 349 29.37 -8.81 8.25
CA ALA A 349 30.27 -7.69 8.10
C ALA A 349 31.28 -7.89 6.96
N GLY A 350 31.21 -7.02 5.94
CA GLY A 350 32.31 -6.77 5.03
C GLY A 350 33.33 -5.79 5.62
N ASN A 351 34.25 -5.29 4.79
CA ASN A 351 35.12 -4.16 5.15
C ASN A 351 35.70 -3.46 3.91
N TYR A 352 35.08 -2.36 3.51
CA TYR A 352 35.49 -1.59 2.33
C TYR A 352 36.92 -1.04 2.39
N ASP A 353 37.47 -0.85 3.60
CA ASP A 353 38.83 -0.33 3.80
C ASP A 353 39.88 -1.44 3.98
N ALA A 354 39.50 -2.72 3.92
CA ALA A 354 40.44 -3.81 4.10
C ALA A 354 41.55 -3.78 3.03
N THR A 355 42.80 -3.62 3.46
CA THR A 355 43.96 -3.55 2.58
C THR A 355 44.58 -4.91 2.28
N SER A 356 44.12 -5.96 2.96
CA SER A 356 44.53 -7.35 2.74
C SER A 356 43.35 -8.26 3.04
N VAL A 357 42.84 -8.93 2.01
CA VAL A 357 41.76 -9.91 2.09
C VAL A 357 42.25 -11.21 1.49
N THR A 358 42.00 -12.32 2.18
CA THR A 358 42.33 -13.66 1.70
C THR A 358 41.16 -14.20 0.88
N ASN A 359 41.44 -14.78 -0.29
CA ASN A 359 40.47 -15.38 -1.20
C ASN A 359 39.26 -14.47 -1.52
N ALA A 360 39.49 -13.19 -1.82
CA ALA A 360 38.39 -12.30 -2.18
C ALA A 360 37.70 -12.78 -3.46
N HIS A 361 36.39 -13.01 -3.38
CA HIS A 361 35.48 -13.31 -4.48
C HIS A 361 34.57 -12.12 -4.81
N ALA A 362 34.12 -11.39 -3.78
CA ALA A 362 33.17 -10.30 -3.89
C ALA A 362 33.84 -8.93 -4.12
N ASP A 363 33.16 -8.05 -4.86
CA ASP A 363 33.69 -6.71 -5.16
C ASP A 363 33.75 -5.82 -3.91
N GLY A 364 34.80 -5.01 -3.86
CA GLY A 364 34.89 -3.93 -2.87
C GLY A 364 35.02 -4.43 -1.43
N ASN A 365 35.41 -5.69 -1.23
CA ASN A 365 35.49 -6.34 0.07
C ASN A 365 34.15 -6.35 0.83
N ALA A 366 33.03 -6.30 0.10
CA ALA A 366 31.70 -6.53 0.68
C ALA A 366 31.53 -8.00 1.08
N PHE A 367 30.59 -8.28 1.96
CA PHE A 367 30.08 -9.64 2.20
C PHE A 367 28.71 -9.75 1.52
N ASN A 368 28.69 -10.18 0.26
CA ASN A 368 27.49 -10.17 -0.59
C ASN A 368 26.69 -11.47 -0.45
N GLY A 369 25.37 -11.39 -0.59
CA GLY A 369 24.47 -12.55 -0.56
C GLY A 369 24.04 -12.96 -1.94
N ALA A 370 24.06 -14.27 -2.23
CA ALA A 370 23.63 -14.82 -3.51
C ALA A 370 22.60 -15.92 -3.30
N LEU A 371 21.37 -15.69 -3.76
CA LEU A 371 20.25 -16.61 -3.65
C LEU A 371 19.72 -16.96 -5.05
N HIS A 372 19.75 -18.25 -5.40
CA HIS A 372 19.25 -18.73 -6.68
C HIS A 372 18.22 -19.83 -6.46
N HIS A 373 16.98 -19.59 -6.92
CA HIS A 373 15.82 -20.49 -6.69
C HIS A 373 15.53 -20.78 -5.22
N ALA A 374 16.00 -19.93 -4.32
CA ALA A 374 15.77 -20.09 -2.89
C ALA A 374 14.30 -19.87 -2.54
N GLN A 375 13.82 -20.56 -1.50
CA GLN A 375 12.41 -20.49 -1.12
C GLN A 375 12.17 -20.50 0.39
N HIS A 376 11.22 -19.70 0.89
CA HIS A 376 10.91 -19.62 2.33
C HIS A 376 12.16 -19.24 3.14
N ILE A 377 12.73 -18.08 2.84
CA ILE A 377 13.94 -17.55 3.50
C ILE A 377 13.57 -16.33 4.33
N GLU A 378 13.96 -16.32 5.60
CA GLU A 378 13.71 -15.22 6.53
C GLU A 378 15.02 -14.65 7.07
N PHE A 379 15.18 -13.33 7.01
CA PHE A 379 16.23 -12.58 7.69
C PHE A 379 15.58 -11.69 8.76
N ASP A 380 15.91 -11.96 10.02
CA ASP A 380 15.23 -11.41 11.19
C ASP A 380 16.23 -10.79 12.18
N ARG A 381 16.19 -9.47 12.38
CA ARG A 381 17.09 -8.74 13.31
C ARG A 381 18.57 -8.96 13.00
N VAL A 382 18.94 -8.92 11.71
CA VAL A 382 20.32 -9.02 11.24
C VAL A 382 20.88 -7.63 10.94
N THR A 383 22.13 -7.36 11.32
CA THR A 383 22.86 -6.20 10.82
C THR A 383 23.73 -6.59 9.63
N PHE A 384 23.47 -5.98 8.47
CA PHE A 384 24.28 -6.08 7.28
C PHE A 384 25.20 -4.86 7.20
N HIS A 385 26.44 -5.04 7.65
CA HIS A 385 27.43 -3.97 7.75
C HIS A 385 28.43 -4.04 6.58
N MET A 386 28.46 -3.02 5.73
CA MET A 386 29.35 -2.95 4.57
C MET A 386 29.19 -4.14 3.60
N THR A 387 27.95 -4.43 3.20
CA THR A 387 27.57 -5.60 2.40
C THR A 387 27.03 -5.25 1.01
N THR A 388 27.10 -3.99 0.59
CA THR A 388 26.59 -3.52 -0.71
C THR A 388 27.66 -2.73 -1.45
N SER A 389 28.07 -3.18 -2.64
CA SER A 389 29.14 -2.53 -3.42
C SER A 389 28.75 -2.48 -4.90
N ASN A 390 29.54 -3.12 -5.78
CA ASN A 390 29.13 -3.42 -7.15
C ASN A 390 28.18 -4.63 -7.24
N SER A 391 27.84 -5.24 -6.11
CA SER A 391 26.92 -6.36 -5.96
C SER A 391 26.07 -6.14 -4.71
N HIS A 392 25.08 -7.00 -4.52
CA HIS A 392 23.93 -6.81 -3.65
C HIS A 392 24.15 -7.46 -2.29
N THR A 393 23.49 -6.95 -1.26
CA THR A 393 23.50 -7.63 0.04
C THR A 393 22.68 -8.91 -0.04
N LEU A 394 21.53 -8.86 -0.69
CA LEU A 394 20.67 -9.99 -0.99
C LEU A 394 20.33 -9.92 -2.48
N ASP A 395 21.05 -10.69 -3.29
CA ASP A 395 20.71 -10.90 -4.70
C ASP A 395 19.75 -12.09 -4.82
N LEU A 396 18.51 -11.82 -5.24
CA LEU A 396 17.44 -12.80 -5.33
C LEU A 396 17.16 -13.14 -6.80
N GLY A 397 17.76 -14.22 -7.31
CA GLY A 397 17.52 -14.72 -8.67
C GLY A 397 16.47 -15.84 -8.69
N GLY A 398 15.28 -15.56 -9.23
CA GLY A 398 14.20 -16.56 -9.35
C GLY A 398 13.73 -17.16 -8.02
N CYS A 399 13.76 -16.37 -6.95
CA CYS A 399 13.39 -16.78 -5.60
C CYS A 399 11.88 -16.65 -5.35
N ASP A 400 11.38 -17.31 -4.30
CA ASP A 400 9.98 -17.25 -3.88
C ASP A 400 9.85 -17.25 -2.35
N ASP A 401 8.99 -16.39 -1.80
CA ASP A 401 8.75 -16.26 -0.35
C ASP A 401 10.00 -15.90 0.44
N ILE A 402 10.45 -14.66 0.27
CA ILE A 402 11.60 -14.09 0.97
C ILE A 402 11.12 -12.99 1.91
N TYR A 403 11.48 -13.10 3.19
CA TYR A 403 11.10 -12.12 4.21
C TYR A 403 12.33 -11.51 4.88
N VAL A 404 12.45 -10.19 4.81
CA VAL A 404 13.56 -9.42 5.39
C VAL A 404 12.95 -8.40 6.35
N HIS A 405 13.18 -8.56 7.65
CA HIS A 405 12.58 -7.68 8.63
C HIS A 405 13.40 -7.38 9.88
N ASP A 406 13.13 -6.21 10.44
CA ASP A 406 13.78 -5.68 11.64
C ASP A 406 15.32 -5.65 11.52
N CYS A 407 15.84 -5.57 10.28
CA CYS A 407 17.27 -5.57 9.97
C CYS A 407 17.83 -4.15 9.79
N ASP A 408 19.14 -4.01 9.97
CA ASP A 408 19.91 -2.80 9.69
C ASP A 408 20.83 -3.03 8.47
N PHE A 409 20.77 -2.19 7.45
CA PHE A 409 21.66 -2.19 6.29
C PHE A 409 22.54 -0.94 6.34
N GLU A 410 23.85 -1.13 6.53
CA GLU A 410 24.78 -0.05 6.87
C GLU A 410 25.86 0.14 5.80
N GLY A 411 25.80 1.26 5.09
CA GLY A 411 26.87 1.72 4.21
C GLY A 411 27.00 0.97 2.88
N MET A 412 27.03 1.70 1.78
CA MET A 412 27.30 1.21 0.43
C MET A 412 28.62 1.74 -0.11
N LEU A 413 29.46 0.85 -0.65
CA LEU A 413 30.61 1.25 -1.44
C LEU A 413 30.17 1.57 -2.87
N VAL A 414 29.85 2.84 -3.11
CA VAL A 414 29.44 3.32 -4.44
C VAL A 414 30.57 3.12 -5.45
N ARG A 415 30.26 2.49 -6.59
CA ARG A 415 31.14 2.42 -7.75
C ARG A 415 30.68 3.40 -8.83
N ASN A 416 31.63 3.94 -9.59
CA ASN A 416 31.35 4.87 -10.68
C ASN A 416 30.41 4.21 -11.71
N SER A 417 29.32 4.90 -12.09
CA SER A 417 28.28 4.41 -13.01
C SER A 417 27.47 3.21 -12.48
N ARG A 418 27.49 2.99 -11.16
CA ARG A 418 26.79 1.91 -10.44
C ARG A 418 26.12 2.44 -9.17
N GLU A 419 25.69 3.70 -9.20
CA GLU A 419 25.01 4.36 -8.08
C GLU A 419 23.62 3.75 -7.78
N TYR A 420 23.09 2.94 -8.69
CA TYR A 420 21.77 2.28 -8.60
C TYR A 420 21.78 0.93 -7.89
N VAL A 421 22.93 0.37 -7.47
CA VAL A 421 22.98 -0.97 -6.88
C VAL A 421 22.09 -1.06 -5.63
N GLU A 422 21.26 -2.10 -5.59
CA GLU A 422 20.27 -2.40 -4.56
C GLU A 422 20.88 -3.29 -3.45
N ALA A 423 20.49 -3.05 -2.20
CA ALA A 423 20.76 -3.94 -1.08
C ALA A 423 19.98 -5.25 -1.25
N VAL A 424 18.69 -5.16 -1.51
CA VAL A 424 17.80 -6.29 -1.80
C VAL A 424 17.36 -6.18 -3.26
N GLN A 425 17.99 -6.97 -4.13
CA GLN A 425 17.65 -7.03 -5.53
C GLN A 425 16.66 -8.18 -5.78
N VAL A 426 15.58 -7.91 -6.50
CA VAL A 426 14.61 -8.92 -6.94
C VAL A 426 14.76 -9.17 -8.42
N ASP A 427 15.68 -10.06 -8.78
CA ASP A 427 16.05 -10.33 -10.15
C ASP A 427 15.51 -11.68 -10.65
N TYR A 428 15.97 -12.08 -11.82
CA TYR A 428 15.55 -13.28 -12.53
C TYR A 428 16.61 -14.37 -12.37
N SER A 429 16.23 -15.63 -12.58
CA SER A 429 17.19 -16.72 -12.76
C SER A 429 17.91 -16.57 -14.11
N GLN A 430 18.87 -15.64 -14.17
CA GLN A 430 19.58 -15.26 -15.39
C GLN A 430 21.08 -15.04 -15.12
N LEU A 431 21.94 -15.44 -16.07
CA LEU A 431 23.40 -15.47 -15.88
C LEU A 431 24.01 -14.14 -15.39
N ASN A 432 23.66 -13.03 -16.04
CA ASN A 432 24.22 -11.71 -15.71
C ASN A 432 23.48 -11.02 -14.55
N ALA A 433 22.38 -11.62 -14.09
CA ALA A 433 21.60 -11.18 -12.94
C ALA A 433 22.08 -11.80 -11.62
N LEU A 434 22.91 -12.85 -11.67
CA LEU A 434 23.39 -13.53 -10.47
C LEU A 434 24.77 -13.01 -10.03
N THR A 435 24.86 -12.64 -8.75
CA THR A 435 26.10 -12.26 -8.06
C THR A 435 27.11 -13.40 -8.01
N TYR A 436 26.62 -14.63 -7.89
CA TYR A 436 27.44 -15.83 -7.86
C TYR A 436 26.83 -16.88 -8.78
N HIS A 437 27.69 -17.51 -9.58
CA HIS A 437 27.32 -18.65 -10.39
C HIS A 437 28.55 -19.52 -10.68
N ASP A 438 28.34 -20.82 -10.71
CA ASP A 438 29.26 -21.82 -11.22
C ASP A 438 28.55 -22.73 -12.24
N ASP A 439 29.20 -23.81 -12.67
CA ASP A 439 28.61 -24.77 -13.62
C ASP A 439 27.22 -25.29 -13.16
N VAL A 440 26.96 -25.36 -11.85
CA VAL A 440 25.67 -25.79 -11.27
C VAL A 440 24.62 -24.68 -11.37
N GLN A 441 24.94 -23.43 -11.02
CA GLN A 441 23.98 -22.33 -11.17
C GLN A 441 23.67 -22.08 -12.66
N ASP A 442 24.69 -22.08 -13.51
CA ASP A 442 24.56 -21.88 -14.96
C ASP A 442 23.66 -22.94 -15.62
N ALA A 443 23.80 -24.21 -15.20
CA ALA A 443 22.98 -25.31 -15.71
C ALA A 443 21.50 -25.22 -15.28
N ASN A 444 21.18 -24.41 -14.28
CA ASN A 444 19.86 -24.30 -13.68
C ASN A 444 19.20 -22.94 -13.93
N LEU A 445 19.66 -22.19 -14.93
CA LEU A 445 19.01 -20.95 -15.36
C LEU A 445 17.72 -21.22 -16.15
N ASP A 446 16.60 -20.62 -15.75
CA ASP A 446 15.30 -20.78 -16.43
C ASP A 446 14.54 -19.46 -16.66
N GLY A 447 15.12 -18.32 -16.27
CA GLY A 447 14.51 -17.01 -16.45
C GLY A 447 13.38 -16.69 -15.49
N LEU A 448 13.13 -17.49 -14.45
CA LEU A 448 12.06 -17.20 -13.49
C LEU A 448 12.29 -15.86 -12.79
N PRO A 449 11.27 -14.98 -12.73
CA PRO A 449 11.34 -13.76 -11.91
C PRO A 449 11.22 -14.10 -10.42
N THR A 450 11.86 -13.32 -9.55
CA THR A 450 11.65 -13.41 -8.10
C THR A 450 10.26 -12.91 -7.69
N ILE A 451 9.57 -13.63 -6.79
CA ILE A 451 8.20 -13.33 -6.36
C ILE A 451 8.02 -13.43 -4.84
N ASN A 452 6.94 -12.86 -4.32
CA ASN A 452 6.55 -12.94 -2.90
C ASN A 452 7.66 -12.46 -1.95
N VAL A 453 8.14 -11.22 -2.14
CA VAL A 453 9.21 -10.65 -1.31
C VAL A 453 8.67 -9.55 -0.41
N LYS A 454 8.98 -9.65 0.88
CA LYS A 454 8.59 -8.68 1.90
C LYS A 454 9.83 -8.09 2.56
N VAL A 455 9.94 -6.78 2.54
CA VAL A 455 11.01 -6.01 3.17
C VAL A 455 10.34 -5.06 4.16
N THR A 456 10.34 -5.39 5.45
CA THR A 456 9.55 -4.66 6.46
C THR A 456 10.32 -4.22 7.69
N ASN A 457 10.04 -3.03 8.22
CA ASN A 457 10.61 -2.52 9.48
C ASN A 457 12.15 -2.48 9.50
N ASN A 458 12.80 -2.35 8.34
CA ASN A 458 14.25 -2.28 8.24
C ASN A 458 14.74 -0.83 8.26
N ARG A 459 16.03 -0.65 8.55
CA ARG A 459 16.72 0.63 8.43
C ARG A 459 17.86 0.53 7.43
N PHE A 460 17.88 1.45 6.48
CA PHE A 460 18.96 1.64 5.51
C PHE A 460 19.67 2.93 5.87
N VAL A 461 20.91 2.83 6.38
CA VAL A 461 21.62 3.95 7.01
C VAL A 461 23.04 4.13 6.47
N PRO A 462 23.53 5.36 6.39
CA PRO A 462 24.89 5.63 5.98
C PRO A 462 25.87 5.33 7.12
N ILE A 463 27.13 5.15 6.76
CA ILE A 463 28.25 5.16 7.70
C ILE A 463 28.91 6.54 7.60
N TYR A 464 29.02 7.23 8.74
CA TYR A 464 29.61 8.56 8.82
C TYR A 464 31.13 8.51 9.08
N ALA A 465 31.85 9.47 8.53
CA ALA A 465 33.22 9.77 8.91
C ALA A 465 33.27 10.49 10.26
N ALA A 466 34.46 10.60 10.84
CA ALA A 466 34.66 11.24 12.15
C ALA A 466 34.26 12.73 12.18
N ASP A 467 34.24 13.40 11.03
CA ASP A 467 33.81 14.79 10.89
C ASP A 467 32.29 14.95 10.69
N GLY A 468 31.54 13.85 10.72
CA GLY A 468 30.09 13.84 10.53
C GLY A 468 29.64 13.84 9.08
N THR A 469 30.56 13.84 8.10
CA THR A 469 30.19 13.67 6.69
C THR A 469 29.84 12.21 6.39
N VAL A 470 28.99 11.97 5.38
CA VAL A 470 28.69 10.61 4.92
C VAL A 470 29.96 10.02 4.29
N LYS A 471 30.50 8.96 4.88
CA LYS A 471 31.65 8.21 4.35
C LYS A 471 31.19 7.18 3.31
N TYR A 472 30.17 6.40 3.67
CA TYR A 472 29.47 5.49 2.78
C TYR A 472 27.98 5.78 2.91
N PRO A 473 27.25 6.13 1.83
CA PRO A 473 25.82 6.38 1.89
C PRO A 473 25.07 5.11 2.34
N ALA A 474 23.81 5.23 2.75
CA ALA A 474 22.98 4.03 2.85
C ALA A 474 22.93 3.32 1.49
N PRO A 475 22.74 2.00 1.44
CA PRO A 475 22.49 1.35 0.17
C PRO A 475 21.10 1.70 -0.37
N ASN A 476 20.91 1.63 -1.69
CA ASN A 476 19.55 1.68 -2.25
C ASN A 476 18.79 0.46 -1.72
N PRO A 477 17.64 0.60 -1.06
CA PRO A 477 17.04 -0.49 -0.31
C PRO A 477 16.56 -1.69 -1.15
N PHE A 478 15.81 -1.44 -2.23
CA PHE A 478 14.97 -2.48 -2.83
C PHE A 478 14.69 -2.19 -4.31
N GLY A 479 14.88 -3.17 -5.19
CA GLY A 479 14.59 -2.96 -6.60
C GLY A 479 15.10 -4.00 -7.59
N GLU A 480 15.00 -3.62 -8.86
CA GLU A 480 15.64 -4.25 -10.02
C GLU A 480 15.97 -3.19 -11.09
N HIS A 481 16.98 -3.48 -11.92
CA HIS A 481 17.42 -2.62 -13.03
C HIS A 481 17.49 -3.36 -14.38
N ALA A 482 16.88 -4.54 -14.49
CA ALA A 482 16.77 -5.32 -15.72
C ALA A 482 15.38 -5.95 -15.83
N ALA A 483 14.90 -6.21 -17.05
CA ALA A 483 13.63 -6.87 -17.30
C ALA A 483 13.74 -7.84 -18.48
N TYR A 484 13.00 -8.95 -18.41
CA TYR A 484 13.06 -10.04 -19.39
C TYR A 484 11.65 -10.46 -19.86
N ASP A 485 11.57 -11.12 -21.02
CA ASP A 485 10.29 -11.57 -21.60
C ASP A 485 9.64 -12.76 -20.87
N SER A 486 10.32 -13.32 -19.85
CA SER A 486 9.88 -14.45 -19.03
C SER A 486 8.90 -14.07 -17.91
N GLY A 487 8.58 -12.79 -17.74
CA GLY A 487 7.65 -12.28 -16.74
C GLY A 487 8.18 -11.04 -16.04
N CYS A 488 7.68 -10.75 -14.84
CA CYS A 488 8.21 -9.71 -13.97
C CYS A 488 8.12 -10.12 -12.50
N PRO A 489 8.96 -9.54 -11.63
CA PRO A 489 8.80 -9.64 -10.19
C PRO A 489 7.41 -9.21 -9.74
N LYS A 490 6.85 -9.96 -8.79
CA LYS A 490 5.48 -9.70 -8.32
C LYS A 490 5.20 -10.10 -6.89
N HIS A 491 4.15 -9.49 -6.34
CA HIS A 491 3.73 -9.61 -4.93
C HIS A 491 4.85 -9.13 -4.00
N LEU A 492 5.21 -7.86 -4.15
CA LEU A 492 6.34 -7.25 -3.47
C LEU A 492 5.86 -6.22 -2.45
N SER A 493 6.50 -6.19 -1.28
CA SER A 493 6.14 -5.26 -0.21
C SER A 493 7.37 -4.59 0.39
N PHE A 494 7.38 -3.27 0.42
CA PHE A 494 8.36 -2.43 1.12
C PHE A 494 7.60 -1.60 2.17
N ILE A 495 7.57 -2.06 3.43
CA ILE A 495 6.64 -1.53 4.43
C ILE A 495 7.34 -1.13 5.74
N GLY A 496 7.08 0.07 6.27
CA GLY A 496 7.57 0.45 7.61
C GLY A 496 9.09 0.71 7.68
N ASN A 497 9.77 0.85 6.54
CA ASN A 497 11.23 1.00 6.51
C ASN A 497 11.67 2.46 6.67
N THR A 498 12.89 2.67 7.17
CA THR A 498 13.55 3.98 7.17
C THR A 498 14.74 3.97 6.23
N VAL A 499 14.80 4.93 5.31
CA VAL A 499 15.90 5.11 4.35
C VAL A 499 16.51 6.49 4.55
N LEU A 500 17.80 6.53 4.88
CA LEU A 500 18.52 7.76 5.20
C LEU A 500 19.72 7.92 4.25
N ASP A 501 19.80 9.03 3.52
CA ASP A 501 20.99 9.41 2.74
C ASP A 501 21.57 8.28 1.87
N ALA A 502 20.70 7.63 1.09
CA ALA A 502 21.10 6.71 0.03
C ALA A 502 21.83 7.47 -1.10
N PRO A 503 22.52 6.76 -2.01
CA PRO A 503 23.50 7.35 -2.92
C PRO A 503 22.87 8.43 -3.81
N LYS A 504 23.69 9.40 -4.22
CA LYS A 504 23.31 10.39 -5.25
C LYS A 504 23.21 9.70 -6.61
N ALA A 505 22.14 9.96 -7.36
CA ALA A 505 21.98 9.53 -8.74
C ALA A 505 23.14 10.07 -9.62
N GLY A 506 23.79 9.17 -10.36
CA GLY A 506 24.93 9.48 -11.23
C GLY A 506 24.55 10.01 -12.61
N GLY A 507 23.31 9.79 -13.05
CA GLY A 507 22.78 10.05 -14.38
C GLY A 507 23.27 9.04 -15.44
N ALA A 508 23.89 7.93 -15.03
CA ALA A 508 24.50 6.95 -15.93
C ALA A 508 23.46 5.96 -16.49
N VAL A 509 22.45 5.62 -15.69
CA VAL A 509 21.34 4.74 -16.11
C VAL A 509 19.98 5.33 -15.76
N LEU A 510 18.92 4.81 -16.40
CA LEU A 510 17.56 5.30 -16.20
C LEU A 510 17.03 4.96 -14.78
N SER A 511 17.35 3.77 -14.28
CA SER A 511 16.83 3.20 -13.04
C SER A 511 17.56 3.66 -11.77
N GLU A 512 17.85 4.94 -11.67
CA GLU A 512 18.53 5.53 -10.50
C GLU A 512 17.52 6.21 -9.57
N ALA A 513 16.95 5.45 -8.63
CA ALA A 513 16.21 5.91 -7.46
C ALA A 513 16.52 5.00 -6.26
N TRP A 514 16.17 5.40 -5.04
CA TRP A 514 16.45 4.56 -3.87
C TRP A 514 15.65 3.25 -3.87
N VAL A 515 14.35 3.33 -4.14
CA VAL A 515 13.53 2.16 -4.49
C VAL A 515 13.22 2.26 -5.98
N HIS A 516 13.59 1.25 -6.77
CA HIS A 516 13.36 1.32 -8.21
C HIS A 516 13.07 -0.01 -8.89
N PHE A 517 12.28 0.05 -9.96
CA PHE A 517 11.92 -1.13 -10.75
C PHE A 517 11.83 -0.77 -12.22
N VAL A 518 12.19 -1.73 -13.09
CA VAL A 518 11.96 -1.60 -14.54
C VAL A 518 10.62 -2.20 -14.93
N SER A 519 10.32 -3.39 -14.39
CA SER A 519 9.11 -4.16 -14.62
C SER A 519 8.64 -4.77 -13.29
N VAL A 520 7.38 -4.56 -12.91
CA VAL A 520 6.87 -5.06 -11.62
C VAL A 520 5.35 -5.19 -11.63
N SER A 521 4.81 -6.15 -10.89
CA SER A 521 3.37 -6.27 -10.66
C SER A 521 3.03 -6.47 -9.19
N ASP A 522 1.95 -5.87 -8.69
CA ASP A 522 1.51 -5.98 -7.30
C ASP A 522 2.62 -5.56 -6.31
N LEU A 523 2.94 -4.26 -6.35
CA LEU A 523 3.97 -3.64 -5.52
C LEU A 523 3.32 -2.69 -4.52
N THR A 524 3.52 -2.98 -3.23
CA THR A 524 3.11 -2.10 -2.13
C THR A 524 4.32 -1.43 -1.50
N ILE A 525 4.37 -0.10 -1.56
CA ILE A 525 5.35 0.74 -0.84
C ILE A 525 4.57 1.54 0.19
N LYS A 526 4.65 1.15 1.47
CA LYS A 526 3.78 1.69 2.51
C LYS A 526 4.46 2.09 3.81
N ASP A 527 4.05 3.19 4.43
CA ASP A 527 4.47 3.57 5.79
C ASP A 527 6.00 3.70 5.93
N ASN A 528 6.71 4.07 4.85
CA ASN A 528 8.15 4.24 4.88
C ASN A 528 8.52 5.71 5.11
N THR A 529 9.69 5.93 5.71
CA THR A 529 10.31 7.26 5.83
C THR A 529 11.56 7.34 4.96
N PHE A 530 11.54 8.23 3.98
CA PHE A 530 12.67 8.57 3.12
C PHE A 530 13.23 9.94 3.51
N LYS A 531 14.48 9.99 3.96
CA LYS A 531 15.12 11.22 4.45
C LYS A 531 16.45 11.49 3.73
N ASN A 532 16.53 12.64 3.06
CA ASN A 532 17.71 13.13 2.37
C ASN A 532 18.27 14.34 3.13
N THR A 533 19.20 14.10 4.06
CA THR A 533 19.88 15.17 4.82
C THR A 533 21.13 15.70 4.12
N THR A 534 21.63 14.98 3.12
CA THR A 534 22.74 15.44 2.27
C THR A 534 22.30 16.44 1.20
N HIS A 535 20.99 16.66 1.02
CA HIS A 535 20.43 17.56 0.03
C HIS A 535 20.91 17.24 -1.41
N THR A 536 21.12 15.95 -1.68
CA THR A 536 21.61 15.46 -2.99
C THR A 536 20.45 15.26 -3.97
N ALA A 537 20.71 15.50 -5.26
CA ALA A 537 19.71 15.33 -6.31
C ALA A 537 19.39 13.84 -6.51
N ASN A 538 18.16 13.43 -6.16
CA ASN A 538 17.73 12.04 -6.09
C ASN A 538 16.21 11.87 -6.25
N SER A 539 15.82 10.66 -6.64
CA SER A 539 14.46 10.14 -6.52
C SER A 539 14.40 9.14 -5.37
N ALA A 540 13.38 9.24 -4.53
CA ALA A 540 13.14 8.24 -3.49
C ALA A 540 12.57 6.96 -4.11
N ILE A 541 11.59 7.11 -5.02
CA ILE A 541 10.92 6.01 -5.70
C ILE A 541 10.95 6.26 -7.20
N GLY A 542 11.35 5.26 -7.98
CA GLY A 542 11.45 5.35 -9.43
C GLY A 542 10.99 4.09 -10.15
N LEU A 543 9.90 4.18 -10.90
CA LEU A 543 9.39 3.09 -11.73
C LEU A 543 9.67 3.43 -13.19
N TYR A 544 10.59 2.71 -13.82
CA TYR A 544 11.22 3.09 -15.09
C TYR A 544 11.06 2.01 -16.16
N SER A 545 10.03 2.10 -16.98
CA SER A 545 9.84 1.15 -18.08
C SER A 545 10.79 1.42 -19.25
N THR A 546 11.06 0.40 -20.05
CA THR A 546 11.71 0.48 -21.36
C THR A 546 10.69 0.42 -22.49
N ASP A 547 10.99 1.15 -23.58
CA ASP A 547 10.22 1.14 -24.83
C ASP A 547 10.76 0.12 -25.84
N MET A 548 11.80 -0.64 -25.46
CA MET A 548 12.41 -1.67 -26.29
C MET A 548 11.85 -3.04 -25.95
N PRO A 549 11.72 -3.96 -26.94
CA PRO A 549 11.35 -5.34 -26.68
C PRO A 549 12.31 -5.98 -25.68
N LEU A 550 11.77 -6.73 -24.73
CA LEU A 550 12.55 -7.39 -23.70
C LEU A 550 13.32 -8.59 -24.29
N PRO A 551 14.57 -8.81 -23.85
CA PRO A 551 15.29 -10.03 -24.17
C PRO A 551 14.69 -11.22 -23.42
N ASN A 552 14.83 -12.41 -23.99
CA ASN A 552 14.69 -13.65 -23.24
C ASN A 552 15.84 -13.78 -22.22
N TYR A 553 15.70 -14.64 -21.21
CA TYR A 553 16.72 -14.89 -20.19
C TYR A 553 18.09 -15.31 -20.78
N ASN A 554 18.12 -15.91 -21.97
CA ASN A 554 19.36 -16.22 -22.68
C ASN A 554 19.95 -15.04 -23.51
N GLY A 555 19.34 -13.85 -23.42
CA GLY A 555 19.76 -12.62 -24.12
C GLY A 555 19.21 -12.46 -25.55
N THR A 556 18.45 -13.42 -26.07
CA THR A 556 17.89 -13.32 -27.43
C THR A 556 16.60 -12.49 -27.43
N VAL A 557 16.50 -11.49 -28.32
CA VAL A 557 15.27 -10.73 -28.53
C VAL A 557 14.45 -11.39 -29.64
N THR A 558 13.31 -12.00 -29.30
CA THR A 558 12.47 -12.75 -30.27
C THR A 558 11.01 -12.27 -30.35
N GLY A 559 10.59 -11.37 -29.47
CA GLY A 559 9.18 -11.00 -29.29
C GLY A 559 8.90 -9.49 -29.31
N THR A 560 7.67 -9.16 -28.92
CA THR A 560 7.13 -7.80 -28.78
C THR A 560 6.72 -7.49 -27.33
N LEU A 561 7.16 -8.31 -26.37
CA LEU A 561 6.89 -8.10 -24.95
C LEU A 561 7.72 -6.91 -24.45
N GLU A 562 7.11 -6.08 -23.62
CA GLU A 562 7.69 -4.85 -23.09
C GLU A 562 7.56 -4.86 -21.57
N SER A 563 8.40 -4.07 -20.88
CA SER A 563 8.32 -3.93 -19.42
C SER A 563 6.97 -3.37 -19.00
N THR A 564 6.41 -3.87 -17.91
CA THR A 564 5.11 -3.43 -17.40
C THR A 564 5.18 -3.08 -15.94
N GLN A 565 4.36 -2.12 -15.52
CA GLN A 565 4.18 -1.74 -14.12
C GLN A 565 2.68 -1.82 -13.85
N GLU A 566 2.26 -2.73 -12.97
CA GLU A 566 0.83 -3.02 -12.77
C GLU A 566 0.47 -3.23 -11.31
N GLY A 567 -0.56 -2.53 -10.82
CA GLY A 567 -1.00 -2.67 -9.42
C GLY A 567 0.04 -2.14 -8.45
N VAL A 568 0.37 -0.86 -8.58
CA VAL A 568 1.37 -0.18 -7.75
C VAL A 568 0.67 0.70 -6.73
N GLU A 569 0.95 0.47 -5.45
CA GLU A 569 0.44 1.26 -4.34
C GLU A 569 1.58 1.94 -3.59
N ILE A 570 1.58 3.28 -3.57
CA ILE A 570 2.51 4.11 -2.80
C ILE A 570 1.66 4.84 -1.76
N VAL A 571 1.66 4.34 -0.53
CA VAL A 571 0.66 4.71 0.49
C VAL A 571 1.30 5.11 1.82
N ASP A 572 0.83 6.18 2.46
CA ASP A 572 1.28 6.58 3.81
C ASP A 572 2.80 6.81 3.98
N ASN A 573 3.54 7.09 2.90
CA ASN A 573 4.99 7.32 2.99
C ASN A 573 5.32 8.78 3.31
N THR A 574 6.45 9.01 3.97
CA THR A 574 6.97 10.35 4.29
C THR A 574 8.29 10.63 3.56
N PHE A 575 8.38 11.75 2.84
CA PHE A 575 9.55 12.19 2.07
C PHE A 575 10.07 13.54 2.55
N ILE A 576 11.34 13.58 2.96
CA ILE A 576 11.95 14.74 3.65
C ILE A 576 13.30 15.11 3.03
N GLY A 577 13.53 16.40 2.75
CA GLY A 577 14.86 16.94 2.41
C GLY A 577 15.30 16.75 0.95
N PHE A 578 14.40 16.45 0.03
CA PHE A 578 14.67 16.35 -1.41
C PHE A 578 14.65 17.74 -2.09
N ASP A 579 15.55 18.62 -1.66
CA ASP A 579 15.55 20.07 -1.97
C ASP A 579 16.81 20.53 -2.72
N ALA A 580 17.54 19.61 -3.34
CA ALA A 580 18.77 19.89 -4.07
C ALA A 580 18.60 21.06 -5.06
N ALA A 581 19.60 21.96 -5.11
CA ALA A 581 19.55 23.16 -5.95
C ALA A 581 19.42 22.85 -7.44
N GLU A 582 20.12 21.80 -7.90
CA GLU A 582 20.03 21.25 -9.24
C GLU A 582 19.31 19.90 -9.20
N GLN A 583 17.98 19.93 -9.14
CA GLN A 583 17.16 18.73 -9.15
C GLN A 583 16.52 18.52 -10.53
N THR A 584 16.88 17.43 -11.20
CA THR A 584 16.35 17.05 -12.52
C THR A 584 15.28 15.97 -12.46
N LYS A 585 15.20 15.26 -11.33
CA LYS A 585 14.29 14.14 -11.09
C LYS A 585 13.19 14.52 -10.09
N ALA A 586 12.04 13.85 -10.15
CA ALA A 586 11.00 13.99 -9.13
C ALA A 586 11.28 13.08 -7.92
N ILE A 587 10.67 13.37 -6.77
CA ILE A 587 10.84 12.53 -5.56
C ILE A 587 10.25 11.14 -5.81
N VAL A 588 9.06 11.09 -6.42
CA VAL A 588 8.41 9.89 -6.93
C VAL A 588 8.27 10.02 -8.45
N GLU A 589 8.96 9.16 -9.18
CA GLU A 589 8.91 9.09 -10.64
C GLU A 589 8.24 7.81 -11.11
N LEU A 590 7.20 7.95 -11.92
CA LEU A 590 6.61 6.86 -12.68
C LEU A 590 6.69 7.18 -14.16
N LEU A 591 7.56 6.45 -14.84
CA LEU A 591 7.77 6.53 -16.28
C LEU A 591 7.37 5.19 -16.89
N GLY A 592 6.11 5.07 -17.27
CA GLY A 592 5.59 3.85 -17.90
C GLY A 592 6.03 3.70 -19.35
N ASN A 593 5.89 2.48 -19.86
CA ASN A 593 6.20 2.16 -21.25
C ASN A 593 5.27 2.92 -22.20
N LYS A 594 5.80 3.35 -23.35
CA LYS A 594 5.04 4.14 -24.31
C LYS A 594 3.79 3.45 -24.84
N ASP A 595 3.81 2.17 -25.17
CA ASP A 595 2.71 1.51 -25.89
C ASP A 595 1.70 0.85 -24.95
N SER A 596 2.15 0.37 -23.79
CA SER A 596 1.34 -0.34 -22.80
C SER A 596 0.96 0.53 -21.59
N GLY A 597 1.85 1.44 -21.19
CA GLY A 597 1.70 2.28 -20.00
C GLY A 597 1.65 1.51 -18.68
N SER A 598 1.88 2.20 -17.57
CA SER A 598 1.63 1.63 -16.25
C SER A 598 0.12 1.49 -16.00
N LYS A 599 -0.27 0.40 -15.37
CA LYS A 599 -1.67 0.10 -15.04
C LYS A 599 -1.85 0.21 -13.53
N ASP A 600 -2.94 0.85 -13.13
CA ASP A 600 -3.44 0.77 -11.77
C ASP A 600 -2.44 1.28 -10.72
N VAL A 601 -2.13 2.57 -10.84
CA VAL A 601 -1.22 3.27 -9.93
C VAL A 601 -2.02 4.06 -8.90
N LEU A 602 -1.74 3.84 -7.62
CA LEU A 602 -2.30 4.57 -6.48
C LEU A 602 -1.19 5.28 -5.70
N LEU A 603 -1.34 6.58 -5.51
CA LEU A 603 -0.56 7.39 -4.58
C LEU A 603 -1.54 7.99 -3.55
N ASP A 604 -1.62 7.37 -2.37
CA ASP A 604 -2.58 7.75 -1.32
C ASP A 604 -1.88 8.18 -0.03
N SER A 605 -2.33 9.30 0.55
CA SER A 605 -1.96 9.69 1.92
C SER A 605 -0.46 9.85 2.19
N ASN A 606 0.36 10.09 1.15
CA ASN A 606 1.78 10.35 1.31
C ASN A 606 2.02 11.79 1.76
N THR A 607 3.12 12.00 2.49
CA THR A 607 3.53 13.28 3.05
C THR A 607 4.87 13.72 2.46
N PHE A 608 4.88 14.87 1.78
CA PHE A 608 6.08 15.52 1.25
C PHE A 608 6.37 16.79 2.04
N ILE A 609 7.45 16.84 2.80
CA ILE A 609 7.78 17.98 3.66
C ILE A 609 9.25 18.40 3.50
N ASP A 610 9.52 19.70 3.66
CA ASP A 610 10.88 20.26 3.61
C ASP A 610 11.66 19.87 2.33
N ASN A 611 10.99 19.91 1.17
CA ASN A 611 11.57 19.55 -0.14
C ASN A 611 11.71 20.77 -1.08
N LEU A 612 11.82 21.97 -0.51
CA LEU A 612 12.02 23.21 -1.26
C LEU A 612 13.38 23.79 -0.90
N ASN A 613 14.15 24.17 -1.91
CA ASN A 613 15.49 24.69 -1.71
C ASN A 613 15.46 25.94 -0.80
N ALA A 614 16.36 26.00 0.19
CA ALA A 614 16.44 27.13 1.12
C ALA A 614 16.69 28.50 0.44
N SER A 615 17.22 28.50 -0.78
CA SER A 615 17.42 29.72 -1.59
C SER A 615 16.20 30.14 -2.41
N PHE A 616 15.07 29.42 -2.31
CA PHE A 616 13.85 29.74 -3.03
C PHE A 616 13.35 31.15 -2.67
N ASP A 617 12.98 31.89 -3.71
CA ASP A 617 12.45 33.24 -3.59
C ASP A 617 11.05 33.34 -4.18
N TRP A 618 10.07 33.71 -3.34
CA TRP A 618 8.70 34.01 -3.75
C TRP A 618 8.59 35.15 -4.78
N SER A 619 9.67 35.87 -5.08
CA SER A 619 9.75 36.91 -6.13
C SER A 619 10.33 36.47 -7.48
N ALA A 620 11.06 35.35 -7.56
CA ALA A 620 11.71 34.89 -8.78
C ALA A 620 11.41 33.42 -9.09
N ASP A 621 11.40 33.03 -10.36
CA ASP A 621 11.35 31.61 -10.73
C ASP A 621 12.66 30.93 -10.34
N SER A 622 12.56 29.88 -9.52
CA SER A 622 13.69 29.05 -9.10
C SER A 622 13.33 27.58 -9.26
N GLY A 623 14.35 26.76 -9.56
CA GLY A 623 14.20 25.31 -9.70
C GLY A 623 14.01 24.62 -8.35
N GLY A 624 13.64 23.35 -8.38
CA GLY A 624 13.48 22.49 -7.21
C GLY A 624 12.71 21.22 -7.55
N ALA A 625 12.64 20.27 -6.62
CA ALA A 625 12.04 18.96 -6.86
C ALA A 625 10.53 19.04 -7.12
N THR A 626 10.10 18.42 -8.21
CA THR A 626 8.71 17.98 -8.34
C THR A 626 8.50 16.80 -7.37
N ALA A 627 7.41 16.79 -6.61
CA ALA A 627 7.11 15.68 -5.71
C ALA A 627 6.73 14.41 -6.49
N ILE A 628 5.78 14.51 -7.42
CA ILE A 628 5.27 13.38 -8.21
C ILE A 628 5.36 13.68 -9.70
N LYS A 629 5.97 12.77 -10.46
CA LYS A 629 5.98 12.81 -11.92
C LYS A 629 5.36 11.55 -12.50
N LEU A 630 4.39 11.71 -13.40
CA LEU A 630 3.67 10.61 -14.04
C LEU A 630 3.74 10.71 -15.57
N VAL A 631 4.24 9.67 -16.23
CA VAL A 631 4.34 9.57 -17.70
C VAL A 631 3.85 8.19 -18.14
N ASN A 632 3.09 8.13 -19.25
CA ASN A 632 2.58 6.91 -19.88
C ASN A 632 1.90 5.92 -18.91
N TYR A 633 0.62 6.14 -18.61
CA TYR A 633 -0.17 5.27 -17.75
C TYR A 633 -1.60 5.15 -18.27
N GLN A 634 -2.27 4.04 -17.94
CA GLN A 634 -3.69 3.83 -18.22
C GLN A 634 -4.58 4.37 -17.10
N ARG A 635 -4.18 4.17 -15.83
CA ARG A 635 -4.91 4.67 -14.67
C ARG A 635 -3.96 5.10 -13.56
N ALA A 636 -4.09 6.34 -13.12
CA ALA A 636 -3.38 6.87 -11.96
C ALA A 636 -4.34 7.62 -11.02
N ILE A 637 -4.21 7.35 -9.73
CA ILE A 637 -5.02 7.95 -8.66
C ILE A 637 -4.07 8.58 -7.64
N VAL A 638 -4.15 9.90 -7.47
CA VAL A 638 -3.33 10.69 -6.54
C VAL A 638 -4.27 11.34 -5.52
N ILE A 639 -4.37 10.74 -4.33
CA ILE A 639 -5.40 11.13 -3.35
C ILE A 639 -4.88 11.32 -1.93
N ASN A 640 -5.53 12.23 -1.20
CA ASN A 640 -5.28 12.48 0.23
C ASN A 640 -3.83 12.81 0.62
N ASN A 641 -2.95 13.12 -0.35
CA ASN A 641 -1.55 13.42 -0.06
C ASN A 641 -1.42 14.81 0.56
N VAL A 642 -0.40 14.96 1.39
CA VAL A 642 0.01 16.23 1.98
C VAL A 642 1.34 16.64 1.37
N ALA A 643 1.42 17.88 0.88
CA ALA A 643 2.69 18.49 0.51
C ALA A 643 2.82 19.82 1.22
N ASP A 644 3.91 20.03 1.94
CA ASP A 644 4.26 21.31 2.54
C ASP A 644 5.69 21.65 2.14
N THR A 645 5.90 22.85 1.60
CA THR A 645 7.24 23.35 1.27
C THR A 645 7.89 22.48 0.18
N VAL A 646 7.29 22.51 -1.01
CA VAL A 646 7.74 21.78 -2.21
C VAL A 646 7.78 22.72 -3.43
N ASN A 647 8.58 22.41 -4.45
CA ASN A 647 8.62 23.24 -5.66
C ASN A 647 7.35 23.05 -6.51
N ARG A 648 7.02 21.79 -6.83
CA ARG A 648 5.80 21.39 -7.55
C ARG A 648 5.27 20.11 -6.92
N PHE A 649 3.96 19.96 -6.83
CA PHE A 649 3.37 18.71 -6.34
C PHE A 649 3.27 17.66 -7.43
N LEU A 650 2.58 17.95 -8.53
CA LEU A 650 2.35 16.98 -9.62
C LEU A 650 2.76 17.54 -10.97
N ASP A 651 3.58 16.78 -11.69
CA ASP A 651 3.90 17.00 -13.10
C ASP A 651 3.52 15.77 -13.94
N ARG A 652 2.61 15.99 -14.89
CA ARG A 652 2.32 15.07 -15.99
C ARG A 652 2.65 15.82 -17.28
N PRO A 653 3.86 15.66 -17.84
CA PRO A 653 4.28 16.38 -19.05
C PRO A 653 3.68 15.78 -20.34
N GLU A 654 3.69 16.58 -21.41
CA GLU A 654 3.24 16.18 -22.77
C GLU A 654 4.18 15.20 -23.47
N THR A 655 5.28 14.79 -22.82
CA THR A 655 6.29 13.88 -23.39
C THR A 655 5.78 12.45 -23.64
N ALA A 656 4.51 12.16 -23.34
CA ALA A 656 3.86 10.90 -23.68
C ALA A 656 3.63 10.80 -25.20
N ILE A 657 4.02 9.69 -25.81
CA ILE A 657 4.08 9.53 -27.28
C ILE A 657 2.92 8.73 -27.89
N THR A 658 2.02 8.17 -27.08
CA THR A 658 0.89 7.32 -27.54
C THR A 658 -0.45 7.75 -26.93
N ASP A 659 -1.56 7.40 -27.58
CA ASP A 659 -2.93 7.66 -27.10
C ASP A 659 -3.42 6.55 -26.15
N LEU A 660 -2.71 6.36 -25.03
CA LEU A 660 -3.22 5.56 -23.92
C LEU A 660 -4.48 6.25 -23.38
N ALA A 661 -5.60 5.52 -23.28
CA ALA A 661 -6.87 6.01 -22.73
C ALA A 661 -6.76 6.30 -21.21
N ALA A 662 -5.93 7.30 -20.89
CA ALA A 662 -5.43 7.55 -19.56
C ALA A 662 -6.51 8.18 -18.69
N THR A 663 -6.76 7.58 -17.53
CA THR A 663 -7.57 8.17 -16.47
C THR A 663 -6.66 8.68 -15.37
N LEU A 664 -6.78 9.97 -15.03
CA LEU A 664 -6.07 10.59 -13.92
C LEU A 664 -7.07 11.18 -12.92
N THR A 665 -7.01 10.72 -11.67
CA THR A 665 -7.74 11.32 -10.56
C THR A 665 -6.77 12.00 -9.60
N VAL A 666 -6.97 13.28 -9.31
CA VAL A 666 -6.21 14.06 -8.33
C VAL A 666 -7.19 14.65 -7.33
N LYS A 667 -7.31 14.05 -6.14
CA LYS A 667 -8.41 14.39 -5.23
C LYS A 667 -8.01 14.49 -3.76
N ASN A 668 -8.62 15.42 -3.03
CA ASN A 668 -8.44 15.58 -1.57
C ASN A 668 -6.98 15.84 -1.14
N ASN A 669 -6.10 16.31 -2.02
CA ASN A 669 -4.72 16.60 -1.62
C ASN A 669 -4.64 17.96 -0.91
N SER A 670 -3.79 18.07 0.11
CA SER A 670 -3.52 19.30 0.85
C SER A 670 -2.11 19.80 0.52
N LEU A 671 -2.04 20.83 -0.30
CA LEU A 671 -0.82 21.40 -0.86
C LEU A 671 -0.59 22.77 -0.24
N ASN A 672 0.44 22.91 0.60
CA ASN A 672 0.80 24.12 1.32
C ASN A 672 2.21 24.58 0.91
N ASN A 673 2.44 25.89 0.83
CA ASN A 673 3.75 26.47 0.52
C ASN A 673 4.38 25.89 -0.76
N VAL A 674 3.61 25.85 -1.85
CA VAL A 674 4.11 25.34 -3.14
C VAL A 674 4.66 26.49 -3.98
N ALA A 675 5.94 26.38 -4.29
CA ALA A 675 6.77 27.46 -4.82
C ALA A 675 6.50 27.80 -6.29
N TYR A 676 6.11 26.81 -7.09
CA TYR A 676 5.80 26.95 -8.51
C TYR A 676 4.33 26.59 -8.80
N VAL A 677 4.02 26.14 -10.02
CA VAL A 677 2.69 25.61 -10.38
C VAL A 677 2.47 24.26 -9.70
N PRO A 678 1.54 24.13 -8.74
CA PRO A 678 1.35 22.90 -7.98
C PRO A 678 0.92 21.71 -8.84
N LEU A 679 -0.02 21.92 -9.76
CA LEU A 679 -0.54 20.89 -10.65
C LEU A 679 -0.29 21.26 -12.12
N VAL A 680 0.55 20.49 -12.80
CA VAL A 680 0.77 20.58 -14.24
C VAL A 680 0.37 19.26 -14.87
N ILE A 681 -0.64 19.29 -15.73
CA ILE A 681 -1.18 18.11 -16.41
C ILE A 681 -1.31 18.43 -17.89
N SER A 682 -0.44 17.90 -18.73
CA SER A 682 -0.39 18.24 -20.15
C SER A 682 -0.38 17.01 -21.04
N PHE A 683 -1.37 16.90 -21.92
CA PHE A 683 -1.54 15.86 -22.94
C PHE A 683 -1.40 16.42 -24.34
N ALA A 684 -0.91 15.58 -25.26
CA ALA A 684 -0.82 15.89 -26.67
C ALA A 684 -2.24 16.07 -27.25
N ASP A 685 -2.37 16.95 -28.24
CA ASP A 685 -3.67 17.35 -28.80
C ASP A 685 -4.46 16.18 -29.43
N SER A 686 -3.77 15.09 -29.80
CA SER A 686 -4.38 13.87 -30.31
C SER A 686 -5.10 13.05 -29.24
N GLN A 687 -4.65 13.14 -27.98
CA GLN A 687 -5.04 12.24 -26.89
C GLN A 687 -6.42 12.58 -26.30
N GLN A 688 -7.12 11.55 -25.81
CA GLN A 688 -8.46 11.67 -25.20
C GLN A 688 -8.50 11.17 -23.74
N PRO A 689 -7.76 11.77 -22.81
CA PRO A 689 -7.74 11.34 -21.41
C PRO A 689 -9.04 11.70 -20.68
N VAL A 690 -9.28 11.02 -19.56
CA VAL A 690 -10.28 11.40 -18.55
C VAL A 690 -9.56 11.92 -17.31
N ILE A 691 -9.77 13.19 -17.00
CA ILE A 691 -9.07 13.89 -15.90
C ILE A 691 -10.09 14.36 -14.88
N ASN A 692 -9.90 14.02 -13.62
CA ASN A 692 -10.71 14.52 -12.51
C ASN A 692 -9.81 15.14 -11.43
N VAL A 693 -9.87 16.46 -11.29
CA VAL A 693 -9.17 17.22 -10.24
C VAL A 693 -10.20 17.78 -9.28
N SER A 694 -10.34 17.19 -8.09
CA SER A 694 -11.40 17.59 -7.16
C SER A 694 -11.03 17.70 -5.69
N ASN A 695 -11.64 18.65 -5.00
CA ASN A 695 -11.51 18.86 -3.55
C ASN A 695 -10.06 19.00 -3.05
N ASN A 696 -9.15 19.51 -3.88
CA ASN A 696 -7.78 19.79 -3.45
C ASN A 696 -7.71 21.16 -2.77
N LEU A 697 -6.93 21.25 -1.69
CA LEU A 697 -6.61 22.49 -1.01
C LEU A 697 -5.21 22.95 -1.44
N LEU A 698 -5.10 24.12 -2.06
CA LEU A 698 -3.86 24.75 -2.48
C LEU A 698 -3.70 26.04 -1.67
N SER A 699 -2.81 26.05 -0.67
CA SER A 699 -2.59 27.16 0.26
C SER A 699 -1.18 27.71 0.15
N GLN A 700 -1.03 29.04 0.24
CA GLN A 700 0.25 29.74 0.08
C GLN A 700 0.98 29.34 -1.21
N VAL A 701 0.27 29.34 -2.34
CA VAL A 701 0.83 28.97 -3.64
C VAL A 701 1.15 30.19 -4.51
N ARG A 702 2.02 30.02 -5.52
CA ARG A 702 2.32 31.04 -6.54
C ARG A 702 1.43 30.93 -7.79
N GLU A 703 1.11 29.73 -8.21
CA GLU A 703 0.11 29.44 -9.25
C GLU A 703 -0.81 28.32 -8.72
N ALA A 704 -1.81 27.87 -9.49
CA ALA A 704 -2.64 26.76 -9.03
C ALA A 704 -2.61 25.55 -9.97
N MET A 705 -3.11 25.70 -11.19
CA MET A 705 -3.35 24.54 -12.05
C MET A 705 -3.14 24.89 -13.52
N TYR A 706 -2.43 24.03 -14.23
CA TYR A 706 -2.36 24.03 -15.69
C TYR A 706 -2.79 22.65 -16.19
N ILE A 707 -3.91 22.58 -16.91
CA ILE A 707 -4.44 21.35 -17.50
C ILE A 707 -4.58 21.53 -19.00
N LYS A 708 -3.89 20.73 -19.81
CA LYS A 708 -4.04 20.63 -21.26
C LYS A 708 -4.46 19.22 -21.63
N ALA A 709 -5.66 19.09 -22.19
CA ALA A 709 -6.23 17.85 -22.71
C ALA A 709 -7.28 18.21 -23.77
N VAL A 710 -6.82 18.66 -24.95
CA VAL A 710 -7.66 19.30 -25.98
C VAL A 710 -8.91 18.48 -26.35
N LYS A 711 -8.77 17.16 -26.48
CA LYS A 711 -9.89 16.24 -26.77
C LYS A 711 -10.31 15.38 -25.57
N GLY A 712 -9.69 15.58 -24.41
CA GLY A 712 -10.02 14.81 -23.21
C GLY A 712 -11.19 15.41 -22.43
N THR A 713 -11.84 14.58 -21.63
CA THR A 713 -12.87 15.00 -20.68
C THR A 713 -12.21 15.44 -19.38
N VAL A 714 -12.48 16.68 -18.95
CA VAL A 714 -11.81 17.29 -17.77
C VAL A 714 -12.84 17.78 -16.76
N GLY A 715 -12.82 17.19 -15.55
CA GLY A 715 -13.54 17.69 -14.38
C GLY A 715 -12.61 18.46 -13.45
N VAL A 716 -12.97 19.70 -13.10
CA VAL A 716 -12.29 20.49 -12.06
C VAL A 716 -13.35 20.94 -11.06
N GLU A 717 -13.43 20.26 -9.90
CA GLU A 717 -14.55 20.47 -8.97
C GLU A 717 -14.14 20.65 -7.50
N GLY A 718 -14.66 21.67 -6.83
CA GLY A 718 -14.55 21.79 -5.36
C GLY A 718 -13.15 22.17 -4.85
N ASN A 719 -12.23 22.58 -5.73
CA ASN A 719 -10.87 22.93 -5.32
C ASN A 719 -10.81 24.32 -4.66
N ALA A 720 -9.98 24.47 -3.63
CA ALA A 720 -9.74 25.73 -2.94
C ALA A 720 -8.31 26.21 -3.16
N VAL A 721 -8.13 27.45 -3.64
CA VAL A 721 -6.83 28.05 -3.96
C VAL A 721 -6.66 29.34 -3.17
N TRP A 722 -5.61 29.43 -2.35
CA TRP A 722 -5.21 30.60 -1.57
C TRP A 722 -3.76 30.98 -1.88
N TYR A 723 -3.57 32.16 -2.46
CA TYR A 723 -2.26 32.62 -2.89
C TYR A 723 -1.38 33.14 -1.75
N HIS A 724 -0.06 32.94 -1.90
CA HIS A 724 0.92 33.58 -1.05
C HIS A 724 0.85 35.12 -1.20
N ARG A 725 1.12 35.86 -0.11
CA ARG A 725 0.91 37.32 -0.06
C ARG A 725 1.77 38.10 -1.07
N THR A 726 2.98 37.61 -1.35
CA THR A 726 3.97 38.24 -2.24
C THR A 726 4.03 37.59 -3.63
N SER A 727 3.16 36.62 -3.92
CA SER A 727 3.12 35.95 -5.22
C SER A 727 2.95 36.99 -6.34
N HIS A 728 3.99 37.19 -7.14
CA HIS A 728 3.94 37.93 -8.39
C HIS A 728 4.67 37.12 -9.44
N LEU A 729 4.11 37.05 -10.65
CA LEU A 729 4.75 36.33 -11.76
C LEU A 729 5.29 37.34 -12.77
N VAL A 730 6.56 37.15 -13.12
CA VAL A 730 7.24 37.76 -14.26
C VAL A 730 7.75 36.58 -15.10
N GLY A 731 6.93 36.01 -16.01
CA GLY A 731 7.38 34.83 -16.76
C GLY A 731 6.30 33.99 -17.47
N SER A 732 6.73 32.88 -18.07
CA SER A 732 6.15 32.14 -19.21
C SER A 732 4.83 31.39 -18.98
N TYR A 733 4.41 31.13 -17.75
CA TYR A 733 3.07 30.60 -17.47
C TYR A 733 2.13 31.78 -17.19
N SER A 734 1.05 31.83 -17.96
CA SER A 734 0.11 32.96 -18.07
C SER A 734 -0.29 33.59 -16.73
N ASN A 735 -0.56 34.89 -16.72
CA ASN A 735 -1.13 35.69 -15.61
C ASN A 735 -2.52 35.17 -15.12
N THR A 736 -2.64 33.92 -14.67
CA THR A 736 -3.90 33.23 -14.42
C THR A 736 -3.75 32.19 -13.31
N SER A 737 -4.82 32.03 -12.55
CA SER A 737 -4.85 31.06 -11.45
C SER A 737 -4.99 29.61 -11.93
N ILE A 738 -6.06 29.32 -12.69
CA ILE A 738 -6.36 27.98 -13.23
C ILE A 738 -6.49 28.05 -14.76
N THR A 739 -5.73 27.24 -15.47
CA THR A 739 -5.82 27.10 -16.93
C THR A 739 -6.32 25.71 -17.29
N VAL A 740 -7.40 25.63 -18.08
CA VAL A 740 -7.94 24.36 -18.60
C VAL A 740 -8.13 24.45 -20.12
N ASN A 741 -7.29 23.72 -20.84
CA ASN A 741 -7.38 23.56 -22.29
C ASN A 741 -8.03 22.21 -22.64
N SER A 742 -9.36 22.18 -22.69
CA SER A 742 -10.15 21.03 -23.13
C SER A 742 -11.42 21.50 -23.82
N LYS A 743 -11.90 20.71 -24.80
CA LYS A 743 -13.20 20.88 -25.47
C LYS A 743 -14.40 20.37 -24.65
N ASP A 744 -14.15 19.52 -23.66
CA ASP A 744 -15.16 18.92 -22.79
C ASP A 744 -14.73 19.07 -21.32
N ALA A 745 -14.92 20.28 -20.80
CA ALA A 745 -14.53 20.63 -19.44
C ALA A 745 -15.75 20.95 -18.56
N SER A 746 -15.86 20.33 -17.39
CA SER A 746 -16.82 20.69 -16.34
C SER A 746 -16.09 21.33 -15.16
N ILE A 747 -16.40 22.59 -14.87
CA ILE A 747 -15.73 23.41 -13.85
C ILE A 747 -16.75 23.87 -12.81
N LYS A 748 -16.72 23.29 -11.61
CA LYS A 748 -17.75 23.53 -10.59
C LYS A 748 -17.19 23.78 -9.19
N ASN A 749 -17.85 24.62 -8.40
CA ASN A 749 -17.62 24.77 -6.97
C ASN A 749 -16.17 25.11 -6.55
N ASN A 750 -15.36 25.67 -7.46
CA ASN A 750 -13.98 26.03 -7.15
C ASN A 750 -13.93 27.41 -6.47
N THR A 751 -13.06 27.56 -5.48
CA THR A 751 -12.86 28.81 -4.73
C THR A 751 -11.44 29.30 -4.93
N VAL A 752 -11.27 30.50 -5.46
CA VAL A 752 -9.96 31.14 -5.62
C VAL A 752 -9.92 32.42 -4.79
N ARG A 753 -8.90 32.57 -3.92
CA ARG A 753 -8.68 33.78 -3.11
C ARG A 753 -7.26 34.28 -3.32
N GLN A 754 -7.12 35.52 -3.76
CA GLN A 754 -5.83 36.17 -3.97
C GLN A 754 -5.47 37.12 -2.83
N SER A 755 -4.18 37.45 -2.74
CA SER A 755 -3.65 38.49 -1.87
C SER A 755 -4.18 39.88 -2.24
N SER A 756 -4.26 40.80 -1.27
CA SER A 756 -4.58 42.20 -1.53
C SER A 756 -3.49 42.95 -2.30
N VAL A 757 -2.27 42.40 -2.38
CA VAL A 757 -1.06 43.08 -2.89
C VAL A 757 -0.82 42.81 -4.38
N ALA A 758 -0.92 41.55 -4.81
CA ALA A 758 -0.76 41.14 -6.21
C ALA A 758 -2.09 40.53 -6.70
N LYS A 759 -2.60 41.06 -7.82
CA LYS A 759 -3.89 40.65 -8.37
C LYS A 759 -3.67 39.90 -9.67
N TYR A 760 -4.11 38.65 -9.75
CA TYR A 760 -4.26 37.98 -11.03
C TYR A 760 -5.29 38.74 -11.84
N PRO A 761 -4.95 39.15 -13.08
CA PRO A 761 -5.89 39.81 -13.95
C PRO A 761 -7.00 38.87 -14.39
N GLN A 762 -6.84 37.54 -14.25
CA GLN A 762 -7.81 36.51 -14.60
C GLN A 762 -7.73 35.33 -13.61
N ALA A 763 -8.88 34.81 -13.20
CA ALA A 763 -8.94 33.67 -12.28
C ALA A 763 -8.95 32.34 -13.05
N PHE A 764 -9.57 32.29 -14.23
CA PHE A 764 -9.57 31.11 -15.09
C PHE A 764 -9.24 31.47 -16.53
N ILE A 765 -8.43 30.64 -17.18
CA ILE A 765 -8.33 30.57 -18.63
C ILE A 765 -8.88 29.23 -19.11
N LEU A 766 -9.83 29.28 -20.05
CA LEU A 766 -10.43 28.09 -20.64
C LEU A 766 -10.27 28.14 -22.17
N THR A 767 -9.96 27.05 -22.87
CA THR A 767 -9.88 27.13 -24.35
C THR A 767 -11.22 26.97 -25.05
N SER A 768 -12.22 26.42 -24.37
CA SER A 768 -13.57 26.25 -24.90
C SER A 768 -14.63 26.47 -23.82
N ALA A 769 -15.87 26.64 -24.28
CA ALA A 769 -17.08 26.64 -23.48
C ALA A 769 -17.15 25.40 -22.57
N PRO A 770 -17.20 25.52 -21.23
CA PRO A 770 -17.33 24.36 -20.37
C PRO A 770 -18.72 23.72 -20.50
N THR A 771 -18.79 22.39 -20.45
CA THR A 771 -20.02 21.60 -20.45
C THR A 771 -20.78 21.71 -19.12
N GLY A 772 -20.09 22.09 -18.04
CA GLY A 772 -20.68 22.47 -16.76
C GLY A 772 -19.96 23.64 -16.12
N TRP A 773 -20.69 24.67 -15.68
CA TRP A 773 -20.13 25.85 -15.00
C TRP A 773 -21.06 26.30 -13.87
N SER A 774 -20.70 26.02 -12.61
CA SER A 774 -21.51 26.45 -11.47
C SER A 774 -20.75 26.62 -10.16
N GLY A 775 -21.20 27.51 -9.29
CA GLY A 775 -20.72 27.62 -7.90
C GLY A 775 -19.27 28.07 -7.73
N ASN A 776 -18.60 28.50 -8.79
CA ASN A 776 -17.22 28.96 -8.71
C ASN A 776 -17.14 30.39 -8.13
N THR A 777 -16.18 30.65 -7.23
CA THR A 777 -15.96 31.97 -6.59
C THR A 777 -14.54 32.50 -6.74
N PHE A 778 -14.39 33.84 -6.83
CA PHE A 778 -13.10 34.55 -6.83
C PHE A 778 -13.16 35.71 -5.83
N ASN A 779 -12.32 35.67 -4.80
CA ASN A 779 -12.29 36.62 -3.68
C ASN A 779 -13.64 36.80 -2.95
N GLY A 780 -14.48 35.76 -2.93
CA GLY A 780 -15.79 35.80 -2.28
C GLY A 780 -16.93 36.27 -3.18
N ASP A 781 -16.62 36.82 -4.35
CA ASP A 781 -17.60 37.14 -5.38
C ASP A 781 -17.81 35.95 -6.33
N GLY A 782 -18.98 35.85 -6.95
CA GLY A 782 -19.19 34.92 -8.07
C GLY A 782 -18.19 35.23 -9.20
N LEU A 783 -17.64 34.20 -9.86
CA LEU A 783 -16.54 34.39 -10.80
C LEU A 783 -16.89 35.27 -12.01
N VAL A 784 -16.26 36.45 -12.07
CA VAL A 784 -16.46 37.47 -13.11
C VAL A 784 -15.31 37.53 -14.12
N ASN A 785 -14.22 36.78 -13.88
CA ASN A 785 -12.91 37.06 -14.47
C ASN A 785 -12.28 35.83 -15.14
N THR A 786 -12.92 35.39 -16.24
CA THR A 786 -12.51 34.24 -17.04
C THR A 786 -12.21 34.69 -18.47
N THR A 787 -11.11 34.23 -19.06
CA THR A 787 -10.77 34.56 -20.46
C THR A 787 -10.57 33.28 -21.25
N PHE A 788 -10.95 33.29 -22.53
CA PHE A 788 -10.77 32.13 -23.39
C PHE A 788 -9.63 32.40 -24.36
N SER A 789 -8.67 31.48 -24.50
CA SER A 789 -7.41 31.76 -25.24
C SER A 789 -7.39 31.20 -26.66
N SER A 790 -8.24 30.24 -27.03
CA SER A 790 -8.25 29.68 -28.41
C SER A 790 -9.36 28.65 -28.63
N ALA A 791 -10.60 29.10 -28.84
CA ALA A 791 -11.56 28.27 -29.56
C ALA A 791 -11.27 28.42 -31.06
N SER A 792 -11.23 27.30 -31.79
CA SER A 792 -11.08 27.24 -33.26
C SER A 792 -12.21 27.95 -34.04
N ASN A 793 -13.15 28.59 -33.33
CA ASN A 793 -14.09 29.55 -33.87
C ASN A 793 -13.73 30.91 -33.24
N SER A 794 -13.25 31.83 -34.07
CA SER A 794 -12.69 33.15 -33.74
C SER A 794 -13.25 33.76 -32.45
N ILE A 795 -12.42 33.87 -31.42
CA ILE A 795 -12.74 34.68 -30.23
C ILE A 795 -12.79 36.15 -30.68
N MET A 796 -13.91 36.80 -30.42
CA MET A 796 -14.20 38.14 -30.90
C MET A 796 -13.82 39.19 -29.84
N SER A 797 -13.89 40.47 -30.21
CA SER A 797 -13.68 41.56 -29.25
C SER A 797 -14.67 41.49 -28.09
N ILE A 798 -14.20 41.87 -26.90
CA ILE A 798 -15.02 41.96 -25.68
C ILE A 798 -16.24 42.84 -25.96
N VAL A 799 -17.41 42.34 -25.60
CA VAL A 799 -18.68 43.06 -25.66
C VAL A 799 -18.92 43.70 -24.30
N ASP A 800 -18.91 45.03 -24.28
CA ASP A 800 -19.22 45.81 -23.08
C ASP A 800 -20.74 45.82 -22.83
N ASN A 801 -21.25 44.78 -22.16
CA ASN A 801 -22.65 44.70 -21.70
C ASN A 801 -22.88 45.39 -20.35
N THR A 802 -21.95 46.24 -19.88
CA THR A 802 -22.08 46.99 -18.62
C THR A 802 -22.86 48.29 -18.77
N THR A 803 -23.11 48.70 -20.01
CA THR A 803 -23.87 49.91 -20.36
C THR A 803 -25.15 49.51 -21.11
N SER A 804 -26.19 50.35 -21.06
CA SER A 804 -27.43 50.12 -21.82
C SER A 804 -27.26 50.30 -23.34
N ALA A 805 -26.05 50.59 -23.82
CA ALA A 805 -25.77 50.89 -25.22
C ALA A 805 -25.63 49.63 -26.10
N VAL A 806 -25.39 48.45 -25.50
CA VAL A 806 -25.22 47.19 -26.22
C VAL A 806 -26.38 46.26 -25.88
N ASP A 807 -27.28 46.02 -26.83
CA ASP A 807 -28.39 45.06 -26.67
C ASP A 807 -27.95 43.67 -27.12
N LEU A 808 -27.74 42.76 -26.17
CA LEU A 808 -27.35 41.37 -26.47
C LEU A 808 -28.43 40.64 -27.28
N ASN A 809 -29.70 41.06 -27.18
CA ASN A 809 -30.80 40.50 -27.97
C ASN A 809 -30.72 40.88 -29.45
N ASN A 810 -30.02 41.93 -29.82
CA ASN A 810 -29.87 42.33 -31.20
C ASN A 810 -28.41 42.44 -31.61
N TYR A 811 -27.53 41.78 -30.85
CA TYR A 811 -26.11 41.77 -31.16
C TYR A 811 -25.88 41.03 -32.47
N ILE A 812 -25.35 41.75 -33.45
CA ILE A 812 -24.98 41.23 -34.77
C ILE A 812 -23.47 41.25 -34.85
N GLY A 813 -22.89 40.08 -35.09
CA GLY A 813 -21.47 39.93 -35.31
C GLY A 813 -21.18 38.61 -36.01
N PRO A 814 -19.98 38.42 -36.58
CA PRO A 814 -19.58 37.14 -37.17
C PRO A 814 -19.78 35.95 -36.22
N SER A 815 -19.96 34.73 -36.77
CA SER A 815 -19.96 33.50 -35.98
C SER A 815 -18.69 33.43 -35.11
N GLY A 816 -18.85 33.23 -33.81
CA GLY A 816 -17.74 33.22 -32.86
C GLY A 816 -18.19 33.39 -31.42
N TYR A 817 -17.20 33.46 -30.53
CA TYR A 817 -17.42 33.63 -29.09
C TYR A 817 -17.08 35.06 -28.67
N TYR A 818 -18.03 35.73 -28.01
CA TYR A 818 -17.93 37.11 -27.56
C TYR A 818 -17.83 37.16 -26.04
N PRO A 819 -16.67 37.48 -25.46
CA PRO A 819 -16.56 37.70 -24.02
C PRO A 819 -17.46 38.87 -23.57
N LEU A 820 -18.15 38.73 -22.45
CA LEU A 820 -19.04 39.73 -21.88
C LEU A 820 -18.39 40.40 -20.66
N LYS A 821 -18.27 41.74 -20.66
CA LYS A 821 -17.62 42.52 -19.59
C LYS A 821 -18.37 42.46 -18.24
N GLY A 822 -19.66 42.13 -18.25
CA GLY A 822 -20.46 41.87 -17.06
C GLY A 822 -21.37 43.01 -16.60
N GLY A 823 -22.66 42.97 -16.92
CA GLY A 823 -23.62 44.00 -16.48
C GLY A 823 -25.09 43.58 -16.50
N ILE A 824 -25.91 44.36 -15.79
CA ILE A 824 -27.36 44.14 -15.62
C ILE A 824 -28.17 44.80 -16.75
N THR A 825 -27.61 45.79 -17.44
CA THR A 825 -28.36 46.82 -18.20
C THR A 825 -28.57 46.54 -19.69
N ALA A 826 -28.03 45.46 -20.24
CA ALA A 826 -28.02 45.19 -21.70
C ALA A 826 -29.25 44.44 -22.24
N TRP A 827 -30.32 44.29 -21.44
CA TRP A 827 -31.43 43.38 -21.74
C TRP A 827 -32.80 44.03 -21.51
N VAL A 828 -33.29 44.79 -22.48
CA VAL A 828 -34.58 45.50 -22.36
C VAL A 828 -35.80 44.57 -22.61
N ASN A 829 -35.59 43.38 -23.18
CA ASN A 829 -36.66 42.46 -23.62
C ASN A 829 -36.47 40.98 -23.18
N GLY A 830 -35.73 40.73 -22.10
CA GLY A 830 -35.61 39.38 -21.52
C GLY A 830 -36.83 38.94 -20.71
N PRO A 831 -36.94 37.67 -20.30
CA PRO A 831 -37.93 37.24 -19.30
C PRO A 831 -37.84 38.11 -18.04
N ASP A 832 -38.97 38.46 -17.42
CA ASP A 832 -39.06 39.43 -16.31
C ASP A 832 -38.14 39.10 -15.11
N ASP A 833 -37.83 37.81 -14.91
CA ASP A 833 -36.95 37.33 -13.86
C ASP A 833 -35.46 37.75 -14.05
N TRP A 834 -35.09 38.30 -15.21
CA TRP A 834 -33.70 38.50 -15.64
C TRP A 834 -33.24 39.95 -15.74
N LEU A 835 -34.15 40.93 -15.62
CA LEU A 835 -33.81 42.36 -15.61
C LEU A 835 -32.90 42.78 -14.44
N LYS A 836 -32.60 41.86 -13.53
CA LYS A 836 -31.79 42.07 -12.32
C LYS A 836 -30.54 41.19 -12.23
N LEU A 837 -30.33 40.28 -13.20
CA LEU A 837 -29.21 39.34 -13.17
C LEU A 837 -28.08 39.86 -14.05
N PRO A 838 -26.89 40.14 -13.49
CA PRO A 838 -25.76 40.44 -14.34
C PRO A 838 -25.34 39.20 -15.13
N ILE A 839 -25.02 39.40 -16.41
CA ILE A 839 -24.59 38.33 -17.31
C ILE A 839 -23.08 38.42 -17.48
N TYR A 840 -22.38 37.37 -17.08
CA TYR A 840 -20.92 37.24 -17.12
C TYR A 840 -20.52 36.03 -17.96
N GLY A 841 -19.32 36.01 -18.52
CA GLY A 841 -18.83 34.90 -19.35
C GLY A 841 -18.77 35.27 -20.83
N TYR A 842 -19.48 34.55 -21.69
CA TYR A 842 -19.48 34.80 -23.13
C TYR A 842 -20.86 34.59 -23.76
N MET A 843 -21.01 35.20 -24.93
CA MET A 843 -22.09 34.98 -25.86
C MET A 843 -21.55 34.23 -27.08
N GLU A 844 -22.05 33.05 -27.38
CA GLU A 844 -21.76 32.36 -28.63
C GLU A 844 -22.73 32.83 -29.71
N LEU A 845 -22.22 33.10 -30.92
CA LEU A 845 -23.01 33.28 -32.13
C LEU A 845 -22.65 32.22 -33.16
N THR A 846 -23.63 31.47 -33.64
CA THR A 846 -23.44 30.50 -34.74
C THR A 846 -24.46 30.77 -35.83
N TYR A 847 -23.97 30.98 -37.06
CA TYR A 847 -24.82 31.16 -38.24
C TYR A 847 -24.90 29.84 -39.02
N LEU A 848 -26.12 29.30 -39.18
CA LEU A 848 -26.42 28.06 -39.91
C LEU A 848 -27.66 28.31 -40.78
N ASN A 849 -27.49 28.31 -42.12
CA ASN A 849 -28.59 28.49 -43.09
C ASN A 849 -29.50 29.70 -42.78
N ASP A 850 -28.92 30.89 -42.61
CA ASP A 850 -29.61 32.15 -42.23
C ASP A 850 -30.30 32.14 -40.84
N VAL A 851 -30.08 31.09 -40.04
CA VAL A 851 -30.49 31.00 -38.64
C VAL A 851 -29.30 31.34 -37.75
N VAL A 852 -29.51 32.29 -36.85
CA VAL A 852 -28.53 32.63 -35.82
C VAL A 852 -28.89 31.93 -34.53
N PHE A 853 -27.96 31.14 -34.03
CA PHE A 853 -27.99 30.52 -32.72
C PHE A 853 -27.19 31.41 -31.78
N GLN A 854 -27.80 31.80 -30.67
CA GLN A 854 -27.11 32.58 -29.65
C GLN A 854 -27.21 31.87 -28.29
N GLN A 855 -26.06 31.73 -27.62
CA GLN A 855 -25.98 31.12 -26.29
C GLN A 855 -25.32 32.06 -25.31
N VAL A 856 -25.85 32.19 -24.10
CA VAL A 856 -25.34 33.09 -23.05
C VAL A 856 -25.40 32.39 -21.70
N TYR A 857 -24.37 32.59 -20.88
CA TYR A 857 -24.28 32.04 -19.54
C TYR A 857 -24.56 33.14 -18.52
N GLY A 858 -25.52 32.93 -17.61
CA GLY A 858 -25.87 33.90 -16.57
C GLY A 858 -25.02 33.74 -15.30
N SER A 859 -24.95 34.80 -14.48
CA SER A 859 -24.36 34.74 -13.11
C SER A 859 -25.03 33.73 -12.18
N ASN A 860 -26.25 33.30 -12.52
CA ASN A 860 -26.99 32.23 -11.85
C ASN A 860 -26.61 30.82 -12.36
N ASN A 861 -25.52 30.68 -13.10
CA ASN A 861 -25.00 29.40 -13.61
C ASN A 861 -25.95 28.65 -14.55
N THR A 862 -26.85 29.35 -15.23
CA THR A 862 -27.74 28.74 -16.24
C THR A 862 -27.29 29.15 -17.64
N CYS A 863 -27.16 28.16 -18.53
CA CYS A 863 -26.98 28.40 -19.97
C CYS A 863 -28.35 28.69 -20.59
N TYR A 864 -28.44 29.77 -21.34
CA TYR A 864 -29.64 30.16 -22.05
C TYR A 864 -29.34 30.18 -23.53
N ARG A 865 -30.26 29.63 -24.32
CA ARG A 865 -30.15 29.59 -25.77
C ARG A 865 -31.31 30.31 -26.41
N ARG A 866 -31.06 30.85 -27.59
CA ARG A 866 -32.11 31.28 -28.52
C ARG A 866 -31.74 30.96 -29.95
N LEU A 867 -32.77 30.78 -30.76
CA LEU A 867 -32.68 30.67 -32.21
C LEU A 867 -33.43 31.84 -32.83
N TRP A 868 -32.85 32.50 -33.83
CA TRP A 868 -33.60 33.45 -34.64
C TRP A 868 -33.27 33.34 -36.14
N ALA A 869 -34.31 32.98 -36.89
CA ALA A 869 -34.56 33.30 -38.29
C ALA A 869 -36.06 33.59 -38.38
N GLY A 870 -36.46 34.85 -38.19
CA GLY A 870 -37.89 35.19 -38.20
C GLY A 870 -38.72 34.73 -36.98
N SER A 871 -38.14 34.65 -35.77
CA SER A 871 -38.80 34.42 -34.44
C SER A 871 -39.23 32.95 -34.14
N PRO A 872 -39.23 32.48 -32.86
CA PRO A 872 -39.65 33.20 -31.66
C PRO A 872 -38.52 33.88 -30.88
N LYS A 873 -38.74 35.16 -30.56
CA LYS A 873 -37.80 36.12 -29.96
C LYS A 873 -37.48 35.88 -28.46
N LYS A 874 -37.63 34.65 -27.93
CA LYS A 874 -37.51 34.38 -26.50
C LYS A 874 -36.34 33.44 -26.20
N TRP A 875 -35.56 33.81 -25.20
CA TRP A 875 -34.52 32.96 -24.63
C TRP A 875 -35.14 31.85 -23.80
N THR A 876 -34.61 30.65 -23.93
CA THR A 876 -35.04 29.48 -23.15
C THR A 876 -33.86 28.94 -22.35
N PRO A 877 -34.06 28.55 -21.07
CA PRO A 877 -33.07 27.77 -20.33
C PRO A 877 -32.70 26.53 -21.13
N TRP A 878 -31.41 26.29 -21.31
CA TRP A 878 -30.95 25.04 -21.88
C TRP A 878 -30.70 24.04 -20.76
N THR A 879 -31.54 23.03 -20.70
CA THR A 879 -31.27 21.80 -19.98
C THR A 879 -30.72 20.80 -20.98
N ALA A 880 -29.52 20.26 -20.75
CA ALA A 880 -29.04 19.11 -21.49
C ALA A 880 -30.08 17.99 -21.34
N ALA A 881 -30.55 17.46 -22.47
CA ALA A 881 -31.41 16.27 -22.50
C ALA A 881 -30.54 15.02 -22.54
#